data_AF-A0A1G3QI66-F1
#
_entry.id   AF-A0A1G3QI66-F1
#
_cell.length_a   1.000
_cell.length_b   1.000
_cell.length_c   1.000
_cell.angle_alpha   90.00
_cell.angle_beta   90.00
_cell.angle_gamma   90.00
#
_symmetry.space_group_name_H-M   'P 1'
#
loop_
_entity.id
_entity.type
_entity.pdbx_description
1 polymer ?
#
loop_
_entity_poly.entity_id
_entity_poly.type
_entity_poly.pdbx_seq_one_letter_code
_entity_poly.pdbx_strand_id
1 'polypeptide(L)'
;MKKATEQIKQKAWEMGADLVGIAPVDRWEKAPEMLQPQAHLPGAKSVVVMGIHHPDASVEWGGLPGSNYAGPFQIGMIPKLDTMSRRLARYIDNLGEKAIPYPCTGFWRHRPYKSITSTNTASFSHRHAAVAAGLGEFGWNNLFLSRNYGPRQRLISVITTADLDSDQLYTGDKLCDRCGMCSSHCPGKNYEEQHLLFPGFDRVEIDGMVWEYAKLNRWRCLWGEQFAFDMDKLASWDVKGEEELYKAAGADVLRLGGEFGNCLRFCMSKPIRKWEKTYSAAPLREKLKKEINIDELVGMLREIGRQNGADNFNIRPLSSFPDSCMRLSQGYPLHEMRKNFTWVVSFGRKIPSFPVGSNLSIDCSIYIRAAGKVRLSICAYESAALIDGLGWEAMQDWMSLGETAFASSEQKSMIKECDMDGFEENSLSREERYKPAADKASGVQREQQSMTAGAQNQKNAPIIEPGMISCSVICEVPLRYVSEDINLFTDMKECKIASLPFLEHVDRIAVIKINKLPKGKGLADVSKLLPGANSLIVLQMAIPMHIAELANRQKAECATSYSYLQYQTLRELLWAAHDLSGWLYEKGHDALPFADLSTTSFRTLAPYWEFSWTKLGHPDPRANAPLAAAAGLGEIGMSGLLLSPGFGPHHKFVFVATTADISETAPFFSGKICLSCGRCADACPMKALDNSGSEILPGGAKTFPRNEDKCQWARSLGMCMEEGPGTIGWKTPDTKLIEPLTIEAVKKALAAKDPLQRLGYLYPCQIDTIVEKCSQDCPAK
;
A
#
# COMPACT_ATOMS: atom_id res chain seq x y z
N MET A 1 16.84 -28.44 -4.85
CA MET A 1 17.27 -27.36 -3.94
C MET A 1 17.92 -26.25 -4.75
N LYS A 2 19.18 -26.38 -5.20
CA LYS A 2 19.89 -25.35 -6.02
C LYS A 2 19.08 -24.72 -7.17
N LYS A 3 18.40 -25.53 -7.99
CA LYS A 3 17.56 -25.03 -9.09
C LYS A 3 16.41 -24.13 -8.62
N ALA A 4 15.73 -24.49 -7.52
CA ALA A 4 14.61 -23.71 -6.97
C ALA A 4 15.10 -22.39 -6.37
N THR A 5 16.24 -22.42 -5.66
CA THR A 5 16.92 -21.22 -5.16
C THR A 5 17.25 -20.24 -6.29
N GLU A 6 17.89 -20.71 -7.36
CA GLU A 6 18.24 -19.90 -8.52
C GLU A 6 17.00 -19.31 -9.20
N GLN A 7 15.94 -20.11 -9.38
CA GLN A 7 14.67 -19.65 -9.96
C GLN A 7 14.00 -18.55 -9.13
N ILE A 8 13.93 -18.71 -7.81
CA ILE A 8 13.31 -17.72 -6.90
C ILE A 8 14.11 -16.42 -6.89
N LYS A 9 15.45 -16.50 -6.81
CA LYS A 9 16.31 -15.30 -6.89
C LYS A 9 16.16 -14.59 -8.22
N GLN A 10 16.24 -15.35 -9.33
CA GLN A 10 16.06 -14.80 -10.67
C GLN A 10 14.71 -14.10 -10.81
N LYS A 11 13.64 -14.70 -10.28
CA LYS A 11 12.30 -14.08 -10.30
C LYS A 11 12.25 -12.77 -9.51
N ALA A 12 12.92 -12.69 -8.38
CA ALA A 12 13.03 -11.44 -7.62
C ALA A 12 13.81 -10.35 -8.37
N TRP A 13 14.90 -10.70 -9.06
CA TRP A 13 15.66 -9.79 -9.92
C TRP A 13 14.83 -9.28 -11.11
N GLU A 14 14.10 -10.17 -11.79
CA GLU A 14 13.17 -9.81 -12.88
C GLU A 14 12.07 -8.85 -12.42
N MET A 15 11.67 -8.93 -11.16
CA MET A 15 10.70 -8.00 -10.57
C MET A 15 11.31 -6.66 -10.16
N GLY A 16 12.61 -6.44 -10.35
CA GLY A 16 13.29 -5.17 -10.06
C GLY A 16 13.80 -5.03 -8.63
N ALA A 17 14.18 -6.13 -7.97
CA ALA A 17 14.95 -6.05 -6.73
C ALA A 17 16.37 -5.51 -6.98
N ASP A 18 16.91 -4.73 -6.05
CA ASP A 18 18.34 -4.35 -6.01
C ASP A 18 19.14 -5.24 -5.06
N LEU A 19 18.46 -5.87 -4.10
CA LEU A 19 19.03 -6.80 -3.13
C LEU A 19 18.13 -8.03 -3.04
N VAL A 20 18.73 -9.23 -3.10
CA VAL A 20 18.01 -10.49 -2.87
C VAL A 20 18.90 -11.41 -2.04
N GLY A 21 18.38 -11.90 -0.93
CA GLY A 21 19.08 -12.83 -0.05
C GLY A 21 18.13 -13.87 0.54
N ILE A 22 18.66 -15.03 0.90
CA ILE A 22 17.92 -16.15 1.49
C ILE A 22 18.57 -16.55 2.80
N ALA A 23 17.76 -16.67 3.85
CA ALA A 23 18.19 -17.12 5.18
C ALA A 23 17.49 -18.43 5.56
N PRO A 24 18.18 -19.36 6.24
CA PRO A 24 17.53 -20.51 6.85
C PRO A 24 16.86 -20.06 8.15
N VAL A 25 15.75 -20.70 8.51
CA VAL A 25 15.00 -20.32 9.72
C VAL A 25 15.77 -20.52 11.03
N ASP A 26 16.79 -21.38 11.04
CA ASP A 26 17.64 -21.63 12.22
C ASP A 26 18.39 -20.36 12.67
N ARG A 27 18.56 -19.37 11.78
CA ARG A 27 19.11 -18.05 12.12
C ARG A 27 18.22 -17.23 13.08
N TRP A 28 17.01 -17.69 13.38
CA TRP A 28 16.10 -17.10 14.35
C TRP A 28 16.04 -17.86 15.70
N GLU A 29 16.88 -18.87 15.94
CA GLU A 29 16.84 -19.67 17.18
C GLU A 29 16.89 -18.80 18.45
N LYS A 30 17.68 -17.72 18.42
CA LYS A 30 17.82 -16.76 19.54
C LYS A 30 16.81 -15.61 19.52
N ALA A 31 15.96 -15.53 18.50
CA ALA A 31 14.91 -14.50 18.42
C ALA A 31 13.72 -14.87 19.32
N PRO A 32 12.94 -13.88 19.81
CA PRO A 32 11.70 -14.15 20.54
C PRO A 32 10.77 -15.07 19.74
N GLU A 33 10.22 -16.09 20.39
CA GLU A 33 9.43 -17.17 19.74
C GLU A 33 8.39 -16.63 18.76
N MET A 34 7.63 -15.59 19.16
CA MET A 34 6.55 -15.00 18.37
C MET A 34 7.01 -14.14 17.17
N LEU A 35 8.32 -13.97 16.99
CA LEU A 35 8.94 -13.29 15.84
C LEU A 35 9.74 -14.26 14.95
N GLN A 36 9.80 -15.54 15.32
CA GLN A 36 10.47 -16.56 14.52
C GLN A 36 9.62 -16.91 13.29
N PRO A 37 10.22 -17.20 12.13
CA PRO A 37 9.48 -17.52 10.91
C PRO A 37 8.45 -18.65 11.09
N GLN A 38 8.81 -19.68 11.88
CA GLN A 38 7.97 -20.85 12.17
C GLN A 38 6.72 -20.50 13.01
N ALA A 39 6.74 -19.39 13.75
CA ALA A 39 5.57 -18.91 14.48
C ALA A 39 4.53 -18.24 13.56
N HIS A 40 4.95 -17.81 12.36
CA HIS A 40 4.08 -17.25 11.33
C HIS A 40 3.61 -18.30 10.33
N LEU A 41 4.53 -19.16 9.86
CA LEU A 41 4.24 -20.26 8.94
C LEU A 41 4.78 -21.57 9.55
N PRO A 42 3.91 -22.44 10.10
CA PRO A 42 4.33 -23.76 10.56
C PRO A 42 5.00 -24.56 9.44
N GLY A 43 6.19 -25.08 9.72
CA GLY A 43 7.01 -25.80 8.74
C GLY A 43 7.85 -24.92 7.82
N ALA A 44 7.92 -23.60 8.07
CA ALA A 44 8.86 -22.72 7.37
C ALA A 44 10.29 -23.25 7.47
N LYS A 45 11.03 -23.18 6.36
CA LYS A 45 12.44 -23.58 6.24
C LYS A 45 13.35 -22.43 5.81
N SER A 46 12.81 -21.50 5.03
CA SER A 46 13.57 -20.39 4.46
C SER A 46 12.82 -19.06 4.56
N VAL A 47 13.57 -17.97 4.59
CA VAL A 47 13.08 -16.60 4.43
C VAL A 47 13.78 -15.96 3.24
N VAL A 48 13.01 -15.54 2.23
CA VAL A 48 13.51 -14.78 1.09
C VAL A 48 13.35 -13.30 1.40
N VAL A 49 14.43 -12.54 1.28
CA VAL A 49 14.48 -11.10 1.54
C VAL A 49 14.78 -10.38 0.25
N MET A 50 13.96 -9.38 -0.07
CA MET A 50 14.17 -8.49 -1.21
C MET A 50 14.34 -7.07 -0.72
N GLY A 51 15.10 -6.26 -1.45
CA GLY A 51 15.23 -4.84 -1.18
C GLY A 51 15.34 -4.03 -2.46
N ILE A 52 14.91 -2.78 -2.39
CA ILE A 52 15.07 -1.77 -3.44
C ILE A 52 15.69 -0.52 -2.84
N HIS A 53 16.57 0.15 -3.56
CA HIS A 53 17.27 1.34 -3.08
C HIS A 53 16.40 2.59 -3.22
N HIS A 54 16.59 3.54 -2.31
CA HIS A 54 16.07 4.89 -2.49
C HIS A 54 16.99 5.60 -3.50
N PRO A 55 16.46 6.37 -4.46
CA PRO A 55 17.30 7.31 -5.19
C PRO A 55 17.95 8.28 -4.21
N ASP A 56 19.25 8.54 -4.37
CA ASP A 56 20.03 9.25 -3.36
C ASP A 56 19.51 10.67 -3.14
N ALA A 57 19.20 11.38 -4.24
CA ALA A 57 18.62 12.71 -4.20
C ALA A 57 17.30 12.76 -3.40
N SER A 58 16.45 11.73 -3.48
CA SER A 58 15.20 11.68 -2.71
C SER A 58 15.45 11.68 -1.20
N VAL A 59 16.59 11.15 -0.75
CA VAL A 59 16.99 11.14 0.66
C VAL A 59 17.73 12.42 1.03
N GLU A 60 18.62 12.91 0.18
CA GLU A 60 19.49 14.06 0.44
C GLU A 60 18.71 15.37 0.52
N TRP A 61 17.68 15.50 -0.32
CA TRP A 61 16.76 16.63 -0.39
C TRP A 61 15.47 16.41 0.43
N GLY A 62 15.25 15.19 0.94
CA GLY A 62 14.21 14.91 1.93
C GLY A 62 14.55 15.50 3.31
N GLY A 63 13.53 15.71 4.15
CA GLY A 63 13.73 16.29 5.49
C GLY A 63 14.18 17.75 5.47
N LEU A 64 13.73 18.53 4.46
CA LEU A 64 14.01 19.95 4.30
C LEU A 64 12.72 20.79 4.31
N PRO A 65 12.71 21.97 4.94
CA PRO A 65 13.81 22.58 5.70
C PRO A 65 14.11 21.88 7.05
N GLY A 66 13.27 20.95 7.47
CA GLY A 66 13.46 20.16 8.69
C GLY A 66 12.84 18.77 8.59
N SER A 67 13.09 17.93 9.59
CA SER A 67 12.64 16.53 9.60
C SER A 67 11.12 16.36 9.62
N ASN A 68 10.35 17.41 9.92
CA ASN A 68 8.88 17.38 9.82
C ASN A 68 8.37 17.26 8.37
N TYR A 69 9.26 17.34 7.38
CA TYR A 69 8.93 17.35 5.96
C TYR A 69 9.61 16.18 5.23
N ALA A 70 8.90 15.05 5.13
CA ALA A 70 9.35 13.82 4.49
C ALA A 70 10.00 13.96 3.09
N GLY A 71 9.47 14.84 2.23
CA GLY A 71 9.87 14.87 0.81
C GLY A 71 9.51 13.56 0.06
N PRO A 72 10.19 13.23 -1.05
CA PRO A 72 9.76 12.18 -1.97
C PRO A 72 10.22 10.77 -1.62
N PHE A 73 11.03 10.60 -0.59
CA PHE A 73 11.87 9.41 -0.41
C PHE A 73 11.17 8.05 -0.47
N GLN A 74 9.89 7.93 -0.15
CA GLN A 74 9.18 6.64 -0.14
C GLN A 74 8.15 6.49 -1.26
N ILE A 75 7.99 7.51 -2.12
CA ILE A 75 6.97 7.51 -3.17
C ILE A 75 7.26 6.37 -4.16
N GLY A 76 6.27 5.52 -4.39
CA GLY A 76 6.37 4.38 -5.31
C GLY A 76 7.10 3.15 -4.76
N MET A 77 7.95 3.29 -3.74
CA MET A 77 8.76 2.19 -3.20
C MET A 77 7.93 1.11 -2.50
N ILE A 78 7.03 1.52 -1.61
CA ILE A 78 6.21 0.57 -0.86
C ILE A 78 5.29 -0.25 -1.77
N PRO A 79 4.47 0.36 -2.67
CA PRO A 79 3.63 -0.41 -3.56
C PRO A 79 4.44 -1.31 -4.52
N LYS A 80 5.65 -0.91 -4.91
CA LYS A 80 6.57 -1.77 -5.67
C LYS A 80 6.97 -3.02 -4.87
N LEU A 81 7.44 -2.84 -3.65
CA LEU A 81 7.83 -3.96 -2.78
C LEU A 81 6.64 -4.88 -2.48
N ASP A 82 5.48 -4.35 -2.12
CA ASP A 82 4.28 -5.16 -1.84
C ASP A 82 3.86 -5.98 -3.07
N THR A 83 3.98 -5.41 -4.27
CA THR A 83 3.76 -6.11 -5.54
C THR A 83 4.75 -7.27 -5.69
N MET A 84 6.05 -7.03 -5.43
CA MET A 84 7.08 -8.07 -5.50
C MET A 84 6.83 -9.20 -4.50
N SER A 85 6.55 -8.87 -3.23
CA SER A 85 6.30 -9.85 -2.16
C SER A 85 5.10 -10.74 -2.48
N ARG A 86 3.97 -10.16 -2.90
CA ARG A 86 2.80 -10.93 -3.31
C ARG A 86 3.06 -11.82 -4.51
N ARG A 87 3.67 -11.28 -5.58
CA ARG A 87 3.93 -12.04 -6.81
C ARG A 87 4.95 -13.15 -6.59
N LEU A 88 5.97 -12.92 -5.74
CA LEU A 88 6.94 -13.94 -5.39
C LEU A 88 6.30 -15.05 -4.53
N ALA A 89 5.45 -14.70 -3.56
CA ALA A 89 4.72 -15.70 -2.79
C ALA A 89 3.83 -16.58 -3.69
N ARG A 90 3.11 -15.99 -4.65
CA ARG A 90 2.35 -16.75 -5.66
C ARG A 90 3.24 -17.64 -6.53
N TYR A 91 4.41 -17.14 -6.92
CA TYR A 91 5.36 -17.94 -7.70
C TYR A 91 5.82 -19.16 -6.91
N ILE A 92 6.11 -19.01 -5.62
CA ILE A 92 6.48 -20.12 -4.71
C ILE A 92 5.30 -21.08 -4.51
N ASP A 93 4.08 -20.56 -4.31
CA ASP A 93 2.86 -21.37 -4.21
C ASP A 93 2.65 -22.24 -5.47
N ASN A 94 2.90 -21.67 -6.66
CA ASN A 94 2.82 -22.40 -7.94
C ASN A 94 3.91 -23.48 -8.12
N LEU A 95 5.00 -23.43 -7.34
CA LEU A 95 6.00 -24.49 -7.29
C LEU A 95 5.59 -25.63 -6.32
N GLY A 96 4.43 -25.51 -5.68
CA GLY A 96 3.91 -26.50 -4.72
C GLY A 96 4.38 -26.30 -3.27
N GLU A 97 5.07 -25.19 -3.00
CA GLU A 97 5.56 -24.82 -1.67
C GLU A 97 4.62 -23.80 -1.02
N LYS A 98 4.66 -23.61 0.30
CA LYS A 98 3.81 -22.62 0.97
C LYS A 98 4.57 -21.33 1.16
N ALA A 99 3.93 -20.18 0.94
CA ALA A 99 4.51 -18.88 1.24
C ALA A 99 3.58 -17.95 2.03
N ILE A 100 4.18 -17.14 2.92
CA ILE A 100 3.54 -15.97 3.52
C ILE A 100 4.32 -14.72 3.09
N PRO A 101 3.72 -13.86 2.26
CA PRO A 101 4.28 -12.55 1.98
C PRO A 101 4.00 -11.58 3.13
N TYR A 102 5.01 -10.81 3.51
CA TYR A 102 4.84 -9.68 4.43
C TYR A 102 4.74 -8.36 3.67
N PRO A 103 3.97 -7.38 4.16
CA PRO A 103 3.96 -6.03 3.62
C PRO A 103 5.23 -5.28 4.01
N CYS A 104 5.72 -4.37 3.15
CA CYS A 104 6.94 -3.60 3.41
C CYS A 104 6.83 -2.73 4.66
N THR A 105 5.64 -2.16 4.87
CA THR A 105 5.28 -1.41 6.06
C THR A 105 4.02 -2.03 6.64
N GLY A 106 3.96 -2.14 7.96
CA GLY A 106 2.83 -2.75 8.65
C GLY A 106 2.60 -2.08 9.99
N PHE A 107 1.53 -2.48 10.66
CA PHE A 107 1.19 -1.94 11.96
C PHE A 107 2.28 -2.23 12.98
N TRP A 108 2.64 -1.19 13.73
CA TRP A 108 3.47 -1.32 14.90
C TRP A 108 2.62 -1.82 16.03
N ARG A 109 3.03 -2.95 16.62
CA ARG A 109 2.44 -3.36 17.88
C ARG A 109 2.97 -2.46 18.99
N HIS A 110 2.18 -1.46 19.35
CA HIS A 110 2.58 -0.44 20.31
C HIS A 110 2.79 -0.99 21.72
N ARG A 111 2.14 -2.09 22.09
CA ARG A 111 2.16 -2.69 23.42
C ARG A 111 2.74 -4.11 23.42
N PRO A 112 3.22 -4.62 24.56
CA PRO A 112 3.56 -6.03 24.70
C PRO A 112 2.41 -6.95 24.29
N TYR A 113 2.73 -8.13 23.75
CA TYR A 113 1.75 -9.11 23.31
C TYR A 113 2.31 -10.52 23.37
N LYS A 114 1.53 -11.42 23.99
CA LYS A 114 1.97 -12.79 24.29
C LYS A 114 3.34 -12.74 24.99
N SER A 115 4.34 -13.44 24.47
CA SER A 115 5.71 -13.46 25.03
C SER A 115 6.60 -12.29 24.58
N ILE A 116 6.12 -11.40 23.71
CA ILE A 116 6.88 -10.21 23.28
C ILE A 116 6.66 -9.11 24.32
N THR A 117 7.73 -8.78 25.04
CA THR A 117 7.73 -7.79 26.13
C THR A 117 8.08 -6.37 25.66
N SER A 118 8.63 -6.22 24.46
CA SER A 118 8.99 -4.92 23.88
C SER A 118 7.78 -4.17 23.31
N THR A 119 7.76 -2.86 23.49
CA THR A 119 6.81 -1.96 22.82
C THR A 119 7.23 -1.67 21.39
N ASN A 120 6.28 -1.24 20.56
CA ASN A 120 6.50 -0.78 19.19
C ASN A 120 7.25 -1.81 18.33
N THR A 121 6.78 -3.05 18.37
CA THR A 121 7.38 -4.19 17.66
C THR A 121 6.61 -4.46 16.37
N ALA A 122 7.29 -4.56 15.23
CA ALA A 122 6.67 -4.99 13.97
C ALA A 122 6.31 -6.48 14.02
N SER A 123 5.30 -6.93 13.27
CA SER A 123 4.93 -8.35 13.23
C SER A 123 6.07 -9.24 12.74
N PHE A 124 6.86 -8.79 11.77
CA PHE A 124 8.10 -9.44 11.34
C PHE A 124 9.14 -8.38 10.99
N SER A 125 10.41 -8.60 11.34
CA SER A 125 11.45 -7.57 11.17
C SER A 125 12.31 -7.77 9.93
N HIS A 126 11.98 -7.03 8.86
CA HIS A 126 12.72 -7.07 7.59
C HIS A 126 14.21 -6.75 7.74
N ARG A 127 14.59 -5.82 8.64
CA ARG A 127 16.00 -5.50 8.86
C ARG A 127 16.79 -6.66 9.47
N HIS A 128 16.18 -7.43 10.39
CA HIS A 128 16.83 -8.60 10.96
C HIS A 128 16.89 -9.72 9.93
N ALA A 129 15.84 -9.88 9.13
CA ALA A 129 15.83 -10.82 8.01
C ALA A 129 16.94 -10.50 7.00
N ALA A 130 17.17 -9.22 6.66
CA ALA A 130 18.23 -8.83 5.72
C ALA A 130 19.65 -9.14 6.23
N VAL A 131 19.91 -8.89 7.53
CA VAL A 131 21.19 -9.30 8.15
C VAL A 131 21.30 -10.83 8.17
N ALA A 132 20.24 -11.52 8.58
CA ALA A 132 20.18 -12.99 8.57
C ALA A 132 20.32 -13.58 7.16
N ALA A 133 19.97 -12.84 6.11
CA ALA A 133 20.14 -13.24 4.71
C ALA A 133 21.50 -12.83 4.11
N GLY A 134 22.41 -12.30 4.94
CA GLY A 134 23.76 -11.94 4.52
C GLY A 134 23.88 -10.69 3.65
N LEU A 135 22.84 -9.86 3.58
CA LEU A 135 22.82 -8.68 2.72
C LEU A 135 23.64 -7.48 3.27
N GLY A 136 24.06 -7.54 4.54
CA GLY A 136 24.78 -6.46 5.21
C GLY A 136 24.76 -6.58 6.73
N GLU A 137 24.85 -5.44 7.42
CA GLU A 137 25.00 -5.36 8.89
C GLU A 137 24.04 -4.34 9.51
N PHE A 138 23.90 -4.34 10.85
CA PHE A 138 23.20 -3.27 11.55
C PHE A 138 24.08 -2.01 11.72
N GLY A 139 23.49 -0.85 11.48
CA GLY A 139 24.04 0.43 11.89
C GLY A 139 23.74 0.75 13.36
N TRP A 140 24.56 1.61 13.99
CA TRP A 140 24.26 2.12 15.34
C TRP A 140 22.88 2.78 15.41
N ASN A 141 22.46 3.38 14.30
CA ASN A 141 21.16 4.01 14.10
C ASN A 141 19.96 3.04 14.03
N ASN A 142 20.18 1.73 14.29
CA ASN A 142 19.14 0.71 14.28
C ASN A 142 18.51 0.43 12.89
N LEU A 143 19.15 0.94 11.82
CA LEU A 143 18.81 0.64 10.43
C LEU A 143 19.72 -0.49 9.90
N PHE A 144 19.21 -1.22 8.91
CA PHE A 144 20.02 -2.14 8.12
C PHE A 144 20.93 -1.33 7.18
N LEU A 145 22.21 -1.70 7.10
CA LEU A 145 23.18 -1.14 6.16
C LEU A 145 23.56 -2.19 5.14
N SER A 146 23.36 -1.91 3.86
CA SER A 146 23.92 -2.67 2.75
C SER A 146 25.28 -2.12 2.34
N ARG A 147 26.09 -2.94 1.68
CA ARG A 147 27.37 -2.51 1.10
C ARG A 147 27.18 -1.43 0.04
N ASN A 148 26.17 -1.58 -0.83
CA ASN A 148 26.02 -0.79 -2.04
C ASN A 148 25.15 0.46 -1.87
N TYR A 149 24.29 0.52 -0.85
CA TYR A 149 23.31 1.61 -0.68
C TYR A 149 23.28 2.17 0.75
N GLY A 150 24.11 1.66 1.67
CA GLY A 150 24.09 2.13 3.06
C GLY A 150 22.75 1.84 3.71
N PRO A 151 22.11 2.79 4.41
CA PRO A 151 20.75 2.64 4.92
C PRO A 151 19.67 2.94 3.86
N ARG A 152 20.05 3.41 2.67
CA ARG A 152 19.13 3.94 1.64
C ARG A 152 18.48 2.83 0.83
N GLN A 153 17.82 1.91 1.51
CA GLN A 153 16.96 0.90 0.90
C GLN A 153 15.72 0.66 1.74
N ARG A 154 14.66 0.17 1.09
CA ARG A 154 13.55 -0.50 1.77
C ARG A 154 13.61 -2.00 1.52
N LEU A 155 13.13 -2.75 2.48
CA LEU A 155 13.20 -4.20 2.53
C LEU A 155 11.80 -4.79 2.59
N ILE A 156 11.67 -6.02 2.13
CA ILE A 156 10.47 -6.85 2.28
C ILE A 156 10.88 -8.32 2.37
N SER A 157 10.01 -9.17 2.91
CA SER A 157 10.33 -10.59 3.13
C SER A 157 9.16 -11.51 2.80
N VAL A 158 9.49 -12.72 2.34
CA VAL A 158 8.56 -13.84 2.14
C VAL A 158 9.07 -15.02 2.95
N ILE A 159 8.22 -15.55 3.84
CA ILE A 159 8.52 -16.75 4.63
C ILE A 159 7.98 -17.96 3.87
N THR A 160 8.76 -19.04 3.75
CA THR A 160 8.35 -20.21 2.95
C THR A 160 8.76 -21.55 3.55
N THR A 161 7.98 -22.60 3.23
CA THR A 161 8.34 -24.01 3.49
C THR A 161 9.38 -24.54 2.50
N ALA A 162 9.66 -23.81 1.41
CA ALA A 162 10.64 -24.21 0.42
C ALA A 162 12.02 -24.36 1.05
N ASP A 163 12.66 -25.48 0.76
CA ASP A 163 14.01 -25.81 1.21
C ASP A 163 15.03 -25.19 0.24
N LEU A 164 15.56 -24.01 0.60
CA LEU A 164 16.38 -23.18 -0.28
C LEU A 164 17.80 -23.07 0.25
N ASP A 165 18.77 -23.19 -0.66
CA ASP A 165 20.17 -22.92 -0.37
C ASP A 165 20.31 -21.48 0.15
N SER A 166 20.84 -21.36 1.36
CA SER A 166 20.96 -20.10 2.09
C SER A 166 22.22 -19.34 1.74
N ASP A 167 22.15 -18.01 1.82
CA ASP A 167 23.30 -17.14 1.61
C ASP A 167 24.21 -17.11 2.84
N GLN A 168 25.52 -16.94 2.60
CA GLN A 168 26.49 -16.71 3.67
C GLN A 168 26.27 -15.33 4.28
N LEU A 169 26.51 -15.20 5.58
CA LEU A 169 26.47 -13.91 6.24
C LEU A 169 27.50 -12.94 5.65
N TYR A 170 27.21 -11.64 5.70
CA TYR A 170 28.14 -10.62 5.23
C TYR A 170 29.42 -10.62 6.08
N THR A 171 30.57 -10.82 5.44
CA THR A 171 31.90 -10.80 6.07
C THR A 171 32.84 -9.74 5.48
N GLY A 172 32.29 -8.77 4.74
CA GLY A 172 33.07 -7.68 4.16
C GLY A 172 33.48 -6.61 5.17
N ASP A 173 33.98 -5.49 4.67
CA ASP A 173 34.38 -4.34 5.49
C ASP A 173 33.23 -3.84 6.37
N LYS A 174 33.58 -3.36 7.57
CA LYS A 174 32.60 -2.79 8.50
C LYS A 174 31.84 -1.63 7.87
N LEU A 175 30.51 -1.76 7.83
CA LEU A 175 29.63 -0.79 7.18
C LEU A 175 29.36 0.43 8.08
N CYS A 176 29.14 0.18 9.38
CA CYS A 176 29.01 1.22 10.39
C CYS A 176 30.35 1.47 11.08
N ASP A 177 30.83 2.70 11.04
CA ASP A 177 32.09 3.13 11.65
C ASP A 177 31.90 3.96 12.93
N ARG A 178 30.69 3.89 13.52
CA ARG A 178 30.30 4.65 14.72
C ARG A 178 30.58 6.17 14.61
N CYS A 179 30.51 6.75 13.41
CA CYS A 179 30.77 8.17 13.17
C CYS A 179 29.87 9.18 13.92
N GLY A 180 28.79 8.74 14.57
CA GLY A 180 27.93 9.60 15.40
C GLY A 180 26.95 10.49 14.64
N MET A 181 26.94 10.49 13.29
CA MET A 181 26.06 11.36 12.49
C MET A 181 24.57 11.17 12.76
N CYS A 182 24.13 9.93 12.96
CA CYS A 182 22.75 9.62 13.32
C CYS A 182 22.34 10.22 14.68
N SER A 183 23.30 10.39 15.59
CA SER A 183 23.09 10.99 16.91
C SER A 183 23.09 12.51 16.81
N SER A 184 24.10 13.10 16.18
CA SER A 184 24.28 14.56 16.14
C SER A 184 23.20 15.30 15.34
N HIS A 185 22.52 14.61 14.42
CA HIS A 185 21.46 15.21 13.59
C HIS A 185 20.06 14.72 13.99
N CYS A 186 19.89 13.98 15.09
CA CYS A 186 18.58 13.56 15.56
C CYS A 186 17.88 14.73 16.26
N PRO A 187 16.77 15.27 15.72
CA PRO A 187 16.07 16.42 16.32
C PRO A 187 15.54 16.09 17.73
N GLY A 188 15.03 14.85 17.88
CA GLY A 188 14.57 14.33 19.16
C GLY A 188 15.67 13.91 20.14
N LYS A 189 16.96 14.01 19.76
CA LYS A 189 18.10 13.61 20.60
C LYS A 189 18.04 12.16 21.10
N ASN A 190 17.38 11.27 20.35
CA ASN A 190 17.02 9.91 20.80
C ASN A 190 18.22 9.00 21.10
N TYR A 191 19.43 9.40 20.72
CA TYR A 191 20.68 8.66 20.92
C TYR A 191 21.50 9.16 22.13
N GLU A 192 21.07 10.22 22.81
CA GLU A 192 21.69 10.65 24.07
C GLU A 192 21.47 9.58 25.15
N GLU A 193 22.47 9.38 26.01
CA GLU A 193 22.49 8.31 27.02
C GLU A 193 21.22 8.29 27.89
N GLN A 194 20.73 9.46 28.30
CA GLN A 194 19.51 9.63 29.10
C GLN A 194 18.22 9.16 28.41
N HIS A 195 18.22 9.01 27.08
CA HIS A 195 17.05 8.59 26.29
C HIS A 195 17.16 7.15 25.78
N LEU A 196 18.35 6.54 25.87
CA LEU A 196 18.54 5.14 25.55
C LEU A 196 17.97 4.27 26.68
N LEU A 197 17.28 3.20 26.30
CA LEU A 197 16.79 2.23 27.27
C LEU A 197 17.96 1.40 27.79
N PHE A 198 18.03 1.17 29.10
CA PHE A 198 19.06 0.33 29.71
C PHE A 198 19.15 -1.05 29.02
N PRO A 199 20.37 -1.56 28.69
CA PRO A 199 21.70 -1.04 29.04
C PRO A 199 22.31 -0.05 28.03
N GLY A 200 21.51 0.52 27.12
CA GLY A 200 21.94 1.49 26.10
C GLY A 200 22.00 0.92 24.68
N PHE A 201 22.16 -0.40 24.56
CA PHE A 201 22.21 -1.13 23.29
C PHE A 201 21.45 -2.45 23.36
N ASP A 202 21.00 -2.92 22.21
CA ASP A 202 20.55 -4.29 22.02
C ASP A 202 21.69 -5.10 21.41
N ARG A 203 21.85 -6.33 21.88
CA ARG A 203 22.79 -7.31 21.35
C ARG A 203 22.01 -8.39 20.63
N VAL A 204 22.29 -8.58 19.34
CA VAL A 204 21.65 -9.61 18.51
C VAL A 204 22.71 -10.60 18.05
N GLU A 205 22.42 -11.89 18.16
CA GLU A 205 23.28 -12.95 17.69
C GLU A 205 22.57 -13.78 16.62
N ILE A 206 23.24 -13.97 15.47
CA ILE A 206 22.73 -14.74 14.33
C ILE A 206 23.89 -15.59 13.81
N ASP A 207 23.72 -16.91 13.81
CA ASP A 207 24.72 -17.85 13.26
C ASP A 207 26.13 -17.66 13.87
N GLY A 208 26.18 -17.45 15.20
CA GLY A 208 27.41 -17.19 15.96
C GLY A 208 28.00 -15.77 15.82
N MET A 209 27.51 -14.97 14.87
CA MET A 209 27.92 -13.58 14.69
C MET A 209 27.10 -12.65 15.59
N VAL A 210 27.74 -11.62 16.15
CA VAL A 210 27.14 -10.72 17.13
C VAL A 210 27.16 -9.28 16.61
N TRP A 211 26.03 -8.59 16.73
CA TRP A 211 25.90 -7.17 16.42
C TRP A 211 25.29 -6.39 17.58
N GLU A 212 25.64 -5.11 17.64
CA GLU A 212 25.15 -4.17 18.64
C GLU A 212 24.69 -2.86 17.99
N TYR A 213 23.47 -2.44 18.32
CA TYR A 213 22.88 -1.18 17.89
C TYR A 213 22.18 -0.47 19.06
N ALA A 214 21.94 0.84 18.93
CA ALA A 214 21.37 1.64 19.99
C ALA A 214 19.97 1.14 20.39
N LYS A 215 19.73 1.01 21.70
CA LYS A 215 18.44 0.59 22.25
C LYS A 215 17.55 1.81 22.46
N LEU A 216 16.95 2.25 21.36
CA LEU A 216 16.14 3.45 21.31
C LEU A 216 14.82 3.28 22.07
N ASN A 217 14.40 4.32 22.79
CA ASN A 217 13.00 4.46 23.18
C ASN A 217 12.15 4.80 21.95
N ARG A 218 11.51 3.78 21.38
CA ARG A 218 10.73 3.92 20.14
C ARG A 218 9.55 4.88 20.25
N TRP A 219 9.01 5.13 21.44
CA TRP A 219 7.96 6.15 21.61
C TRP A 219 8.41 7.54 21.18
N ARG A 220 9.70 7.85 21.35
CA ARG A 220 10.28 9.11 20.88
C ARG A 220 10.36 9.17 19.36
N CYS A 221 10.74 8.09 18.68
CA CYS A 221 10.73 8.05 17.22
C CYS A 221 9.32 8.15 16.63
N LEU A 222 8.36 7.46 17.27
CA LEU A 222 6.98 7.43 16.81
C LEU A 222 6.25 8.78 16.94
N TRP A 223 6.72 9.66 17.82
CA TRP A 223 6.21 11.02 18.01
C TRP A 223 5.92 11.72 16.68
N GLY A 224 6.92 11.80 15.81
CA GLY A 224 6.76 12.33 14.46
C GLY A 224 6.31 11.25 13.46
N GLU A 225 6.94 10.06 13.48
CA GLU A 225 6.75 9.04 12.43
C GLU A 225 5.31 8.55 12.30
N GLN A 226 4.64 8.27 13.43
CA GLN A 226 3.31 7.64 13.45
C GLN A 226 2.22 8.54 14.03
N PHE A 227 2.59 9.59 14.78
CA PHE A 227 1.63 10.52 15.38
C PHE A 227 1.71 11.95 14.80
N ALA A 228 2.68 12.21 13.92
CA ALA A 228 2.85 13.46 13.16
C ALA A 228 3.06 14.71 14.02
N PHE A 229 3.46 14.56 15.29
CA PHE A 229 3.77 15.69 16.14
C PHE A 229 5.08 16.35 15.72
N ASP A 230 5.16 17.67 15.90
CA ASP A 230 6.36 18.46 15.62
C ASP A 230 7.61 17.90 16.33
N MET A 231 8.56 17.42 15.55
CA MET A 231 9.82 16.84 16.02
C MET A 231 10.73 17.83 16.73
N ASP A 232 10.61 19.13 16.44
CA ASP A 232 11.41 20.17 17.07
C ASP A 232 10.99 20.40 18.52
N LYS A 233 9.77 19.96 18.89
CA LYS A 233 9.30 19.96 20.27
C LYS A 233 9.74 18.72 21.05
N LEU A 234 10.03 17.60 20.39
CA LEU A 234 10.29 16.33 21.09
C LEU A 234 11.44 16.40 22.11
N ALA A 235 12.48 17.19 21.83
CA ALA A 235 13.61 17.36 22.75
C ALA A 235 13.21 17.97 24.11
N SER A 236 12.12 18.75 24.18
CA SER A 236 11.61 19.32 25.44
C SER A 236 10.64 18.39 26.18
N TRP A 237 10.36 17.19 25.65
CA TRP A 237 9.44 16.22 26.24
C TRP A 237 10.17 14.95 26.71
N ASP A 238 9.88 14.54 27.94
CA ASP A 238 10.34 13.27 28.51
C ASP A 238 9.38 12.13 28.13
N VAL A 239 9.29 11.82 26.84
CA VAL A 239 8.42 10.77 26.30
C VAL A 239 8.94 9.39 26.74
N LYS A 240 8.21 8.73 27.64
CA LYS A 240 8.52 7.37 28.14
C LYS A 240 7.57 6.32 27.60
N GLY A 241 6.33 6.72 27.30
CA GLY A 241 5.30 5.82 26.82
C GLY A 241 4.18 6.54 26.07
N GLU A 242 3.04 5.85 25.95
CA GLU A 242 1.85 6.38 25.30
C GLU A 242 1.21 7.56 26.06
N GLU A 243 1.39 7.66 27.37
CA GLU A 243 0.81 8.74 28.18
C GLU A 243 1.28 10.13 27.74
N GLU A 244 2.55 10.26 27.39
CA GLU A 244 3.10 11.53 26.91
C GLU A 244 2.56 11.91 25.54
N LEU A 245 2.20 10.94 24.70
CA LEU A 245 1.53 11.21 23.43
C LEU A 245 0.11 11.75 23.65
N TYR A 246 -0.61 11.26 24.67
CA TYR A 246 -1.92 11.80 25.03
C TYR A 246 -1.81 13.23 25.57
N LYS A 247 -0.82 13.50 26.43
CA LYS A 247 -0.54 14.85 26.95
C LYS A 247 -0.20 15.81 25.81
N ALA A 248 0.65 15.39 24.88
CA ALA A 248 0.99 16.17 23.70
C ALA A 248 -0.22 16.45 22.81
N ALA A 249 -1.10 15.45 22.61
CA ALA A 249 -2.33 15.62 21.84
C ALA A 249 -3.33 16.60 22.47
N GLY A 250 -3.31 16.72 23.80
CA GLY A 250 -4.17 17.67 24.54
C GLY A 250 -3.53 19.03 24.78
N ALA A 251 -2.26 19.20 24.41
CA ALA A 251 -1.54 20.47 24.45
C ALA A 251 -1.49 21.11 23.06
N ASP A 252 -0.97 22.33 22.98
CA ASP A 252 -0.79 23.08 21.71
C ASP A 252 0.42 22.58 20.89
N VAL A 253 0.68 21.26 20.89
CA VAL A 253 1.73 20.66 20.05
C VAL A 253 1.18 20.45 18.64
N LEU A 254 1.72 21.20 17.69
CA LEU A 254 1.32 21.12 16.29
C LEU A 254 1.58 19.73 15.70
N ARG A 255 0.71 19.34 14.78
CA ARG A 255 0.88 18.15 13.94
C ARG A 255 1.24 18.57 12.53
N LEU A 256 2.54 18.63 12.24
CA LEU A 256 3.07 19.21 11.00
C LEU A 256 3.10 18.20 9.82
N GLY A 257 2.94 16.91 10.08
CA GLY A 257 2.92 15.86 9.05
C GLY A 257 3.95 14.75 9.28
N GLY A 258 4.25 14.00 8.23
CA GLY A 258 5.12 12.82 8.33
C GLY A 258 6.59 13.17 8.59
N GLU A 259 7.22 12.43 9.50
CA GLU A 259 8.63 12.59 9.85
C GLU A 259 9.57 11.96 8.80
N PHE A 260 10.63 12.69 8.49
CA PHE A 260 11.79 12.20 7.78
C PHE A 260 12.84 11.74 8.78
N GLY A 261 13.21 10.46 8.71
CA GLY A 261 14.26 9.92 9.56
C GLY A 261 15.62 10.54 9.24
N ASN A 262 16.09 11.50 10.05
CA ASN A 262 17.46 12.03 9.91
C ASN A 262 18.53 10.95 10.12
N CYS A 263 18.19 9.87 10.82
CA CYS A 263 19.02 8.68 10.93
C CYS A 263 19.23 7.94 9.59
N LEU A 264 18.29 8.08 8.64
CA LEU A 264 18.42 7.64 7.25
C LEU A 264 19.20 8.68 6.45
N ARG A 265 18.86 9.97 6.58
CA ARG A 265 19.49 11.09 5.84
C ARG A 265 21.00 11.15 6.00
N PHE A 266 21.43 11.15 7.26
CA PHE A 266 22.81 11.45 7.66
C PHE A 266 23.65 10.19 7.87
N CYS A 267 23.11 9.00 7.59
CA CYS A 267 23.87 7.76 7.66
C CYS A 267 24.23 7.28 6.25
N MET A 268 25.49 6.88 6.07
CA MET A 268 25.98 6.25 4.85
C MET A 268 27.09 5.26 5.23
N SER A 269 27.14 4.11 4.56
CA SER A 269 28.15 3.08 4.81
C SER A 269 29.56 3.62 4.54
N LYS A 270 30.50 3.35 5.46
CA LYS A 270 31.88 3.85 5.37
C LYS A 270 32.54 3.64 4.00
N PRO A 271 32.45 2.44 3.35
CA PRO A 271 33.17 2.19 2.10
C PRO A 271 32.69 3.00 0.88
N ILE A 272 31.50 3.60 0.94
CA ILE A 272 30.86 4.31 -0.18
C ILE A 272 30.42 5.72 0.22
N ARG A 273 30.95 6.26 1.33
CA ARG A 273 30.58 7.57 1.86
C ARG A 273 31.51 8.64 1.31
N LYS A 274 30.95 9.64 0.63
CA LYS A 274 31.66 10.87 0.22
C LYS A 274 30.97 12.13 0.77
N TRP A 275 31.66 13.26 0.69
CA TRP A 275 31.16 14.55 1.18
C TRP A 275 31.24 15.64 0.11
N GLU A 276 30.12 16.32 -0.11
CA GLU A 276 30.03 17.46 -1.03
C GLU A 276 29.07 18.51 -0.45
N LYS A 277 29.60 19.33 0.46
CA LYS A 277 28.80 20.24 1.29
C LYS A 277 28.14 21.38 0.52
N THR A 278 28.62 21.67 -0.69
CA THR A 278 28.00 22.62 -1.62
C THR A 278 26.70 22.10 -2.22
N TYR A 279 26.55 20.78 -2.32
CA TYR A 279 25.36 20.13 -2.87
C TYR A 279 24.37 19.74 -1.77
N SER A 280 24.83 19.05 -0.71
CA SER A 280 23.97 18.64 0.40
C SER A 280 24.71 18.65 1.74
N ALA A 281 23.99 18.95 2.82
CA ALA A 281 24.50 18.81 4.18
C ALA A 281 24.71 17.32 4.55
N ALA A 282 23.92 16.42 3.95
CA ALA A 282 24.01 14.99 4.15
C ALA A 282 25.27 14.39 3.48
N PRO A 283 25.80 13.26 3.97
CA PRO A 283 26.80 12.51 3.22
C PRO A 283 26.19 12.02 1.90
N LEU A 284 26.99 11.96 0.85
CA LEU A 284 26.58 11.36 -0.42
C LEU A 284 27.08 9.93 -0.52
N ARG A 285 26.44 9.17 -1.39
CA ARG A 285 26.96 7.88 -1.83
C ARG A 285 27.94 8.07 -2.98
N GLU A 286 29.06 7.36 -2.94
CA GLU A 286 29.97 7.26 -4.08
C GLU A 286 29.33 6.39 -5.17
N LYS A 287 29.03 7.01 -6.31
CA LYS A 287 28.38 6.39 -7.47
C LYS A 287 29.36 6.35 -8.64
N LEU A 288 29.38 5.24 -9.37
CA LEU A 288 30.05 5.17 -10.67
C LEU A 288 29.11 5.74 -11.73
N LYS A 289 29.51 6.87 -12.34
CA LYS A 289 28.79 7.48 -13.45
C LYS A 289 29.01 6.67 -14.72
N LYS A 290 27.94 6.14 -15.29
CA LYS A 290 27.96 5.38 -16.54
C LYS A 290 27.66 6.30 -17.71
N GLU A 291 28.41 6.14 -18.79
CA GLU A 291 28.06 6.75 -20.07
C GLU A 291 26.83 6.04 -20.64
N ILE A 292 25.82 6.80 -21.02
CA ILE A 292 24.61 6.29 -21.67
C ILE A 292 24.19 7.24 -22.79
N ASN A 293 23.71 6.67 -23.89
CA ASN A 293 23.12 7.46 -24.96
C ASN A 293 21.77 8.05 -24.48
N ILE A 294 21.53 9.34 -24.71
CA ILE A 294 20.31 10.01 -24.25
C ILE A 294 19.05 9.42 -24.90
N ASP A 295 19.10 9.03 -26.19
CA ASP A 295 17.95 8.41 -26.84
C ASP A 295 17.66 7.01 -26.29
N GLU A 296 18.70 6.27 -25.93
CA GLU A 296 18.56 4.98 -25.23
C GLU A 296 17.90 5.18 -23.86
N LEU A 297 18.37 6.13 -23.06
CA LEU A 297 17.78 6.47 -21.76
C LEU A 297 16.31 6.90 -21.89
N VAL A 298 15.99 7.77 -22.86
CA VAL A 298 14.61 8.19 -23.15
C VAL A 298 13.74 6.99 -23.54
N GLY A 299 14.29 6.05 -24.34
CA GLY A 299 13.62 4.80 -24.68
C GLY A 299 13.32 3.93 -23.46
N MET A 300 14.29 3.78 -22.53
CA MET A 300 14.11 3.03 -21.28
C MET A 300 13.06 3.69 -20.37
N LEU A 301 13.10 5.02 -20.21
CA LEU A 301 12.12 5.76 -19.41
C LEU A 301 10.70 5.62 -19.99
N ARG A 302 10.55 5.71 -21.31
CA ARG A 302 9.28 5.47 -21.99
C ARG A 302 8.77 4.06 -21.71
N GLU A 303 9.65 3.05 -21.75
CA GLU A 303 9.29 1.66 -21.49
C GLU A 303 8.86 1.44 -20.04
N ILE A 304 9.53 2.06 -19.06
CA ILE A 304 9.07 2.08 -17.65
C ILE A 304 7.66 2.69 -17.56
N GLY A 305 7.42 3.80 -18.25
CA GLY A 305 6.10 4.41 -18.40
C GLY A 305 5.06 3.42 -18.91
N ARG A 306 5.36 2.75 -20.02
CA ARG A 306 4.48 1.77 -20.67
C ARG A 306 4.14 0.60 -19.75
N GLN A 307 5.13 0.01 -19.08
CA GLN A 307 4.93 -1.12 -18.16
C GLN A 307 4.05 -0.74 -16.95
N ASN A 308 4.15 0.51 -16.50
CA ASN A 308 3.35 1.07 -15.42
C ASN A 308 2.03 1.72 -15.88
N GLY A 309 1.61 1.50 -17.14
CA GLY A 309 0.30 1.90 -17.65
C GLY A 309 0.18 3.39 -17.99
N ALA A 310 1.28 4.11 -18.18
CA ALA A 310 1.25 5.48 -18.70
C ALA A 310 0.95 5.47 -20.21
N ASP A 311 -0.03 6.25 -20.63
CA ASP A 311 -0.36 6.46 -22.06
C ASP A 311 0.16 7.79 -22.58
N ASN A 312 0.80 8.61 -21.74
CA ASN A 312 1.29 9.94 -22.04
C ASN A 312 2.69 10.14 -21.43
N PHE A 313 3.63 10.68 -22.21
CA PHE A 313 5.03 10.84 -21.80
C PHE A 313 5.61 12.17 -22.25
N ASN A 314 6.17 12.92 -21.29
CA ASN A 314 6.70 14.25 -21.52
C ASN A 314 8.07 14.42 -20.84
N ILE A 315 8.98 15.12 -21.51
CA ILE A 315 10.26 15.54 -20.95
C ILE A 315 10.42 17.02 -21.23
N ARG A 316 10.59 17.82 -20.18
CA ARG A 316 10.76 19.28 -20.27
C ARG A 316 11.85 19.78 -19.34
N PRO A 317 12.55 20.88 -19.68
CA PRO A 317 13.41 21.57 -18.73
C PRO A 317 12.62 22.02 -17.50
N LEU A 318 13.21 21.91 -16.31
CA LEU A 318 12.62 22.38 -15.04
C LEU A 318 12.33 23.89 -15.07
N SER A 319 13.09 24.66 -15.86
CA SER A 319 12.84 26.09 -16.12
C SER A 319 11.50 26.38 -16.81
N SER A 320 10.86 25.36 -17.40
CA SER A 320 9.54 25.50 -18.04
C SER A 320 8.37 25.52 -17.03
N PHE A 321 8.64 25.29 -15.74
CA PHE A 321 7.64 25.23 -14.68
C PHE A 321 7.80 26.42 -13.74
N PRO A 322 6.72 27.19 -13.44
CA PRO A 322 6.80 28.29 -12.49
C PRO A 322 6.97 27.76 -11.06
N ASP A 323 7.55 28.56 -10.17
CA ASP A 323 7.80 28.19 -8.77
C ASP A 323 6.51 27.81 -8.01
N SER A 324 5.39 28.43 -8.38
CA SER A 324 4.06 28.13 -7.82
C SER A 324 3.61 26.67 -8.01
N CYS A 325 4.17 25.95 -9.00
CA CYS A 325 3.85 24.55 -9.25
C CYS A 325 4.58 23.58 -8.30
N MET A 326 5.60 24.06 -7.59
CA MET A 326 6.42 23.22 -6.71
C MET A 326 5.80 23.01 -5.33
N ARG A 327 4.91 23.90 -4.84
CA ARG A 327 4.17 23.72 -3.57
C ARG A 327 5.05 23.24 -2.41
N LEU A 328 6.26 23.78 -2.28
CA LEU A 328 7.25 23.37 -1.28
C LEU A 328 7.03 24.14 0.03
N SER A 329 7.40 23.54 1.16
CA SER A 329 7.31 24.20 2.47
C SER A 329 8.23 25.44 2.55
N GLN A 330 7.80 26.47 3.28
CA GLN A 330 8.58 27.68 3.51
C GLN A 330 9.98 27.33 4.05
N GLY A 331 11.03 27.91 3.48
CA GLY A 331 12.42 27.64 3.87
C GLY A 331 13.08 26.49 3.11
N TYR A 332 12.35 25.76 2.26
CA TYR A 332 12.96 24.77 1.36
C TYR A 332 13.94 25.45 0.38
N PRO A 333 15.15 24.91 0.16
CA PRO A 333 16.18 25.53 -0.67
C PRO A 333 15.92 25.35 -2.19
N LEU A 334 14.82 25.91 -2.68
CA LEU A 334 14.36 25.78 -4.07
C LEU A 334 15.40 26.27 -5.09
N HIS A 335 16.04 27.40 -4.81
CA HIS A 335 17.07 27.96 -5.70
C HIS A 335 18.25 27.01 -5.89
N GLU A 336 18.72 26.38 -4.81
CA GLU A 336 19.82 25.39 -4.89
C GLU A 336 19.35 24.11 -5.58
N MET A 337 18.11 23.67 -5.35
CA MET A 337 17.55 22.54 -6.07
C MET A 337 17.53 22.80 -7.59
N ARG A 338 17.10 23.98 -8.04
CA ARG A 338 17.07 24.33 -9.48
C ARG A 338 18.46 24.43 -10.12
N LYS A 339 19.53 24.63 -9.35
CA LYS A 339 20.90 24.56 -9.87
C LYS A 339 21.34 23.12 -10.14
N ASN A 340 20.91 22.19 -9.29
CA ASN A 340 21.33 20.79 -9.34
C ASN A 340 20.43 19.94 -10.25
N PHE A 341 19.15 20.29 -10.39
CA PHE A 341 18.20 19.56 -11.23
C PHE A 341 17.69 20.45 -12.36
N THR A 342 17.73 19.93 -13.58
CA THR A 342 17.46 20.74 -14.78
C THR A 342 16.35 20.17 -15.66
N TRP A 343 15.94 18.92 -15.46
CA TRP A 343 14.95 18.24 -16.30
C TRP A 343 13.84 17.58 -15.47
N VAL A 344 12.64 17.56 -16.05
CA VAL A 344 11.45 16.90 -15.52
C VAL A 344 10.96 15.87 -16.54
N VAL A 345 10.79 14.63 -16.08
CA VAL A 345 10.17 13.54 -16.84
C VAL A 345 8.80 13.28 -16.24
N SER A 346 7.74 13.43 -17.03
CA SER A 346 6.35 13.30 -16.59
C SER A 346 5.63 12.19 -17.32
N PHE A 347 4.85 11.42 -16.57
CA PHE A 347 4.02 10.33 -17.07
C PHE A 347 2.57 10.62 -16.76
N GLY A 348 1.70 10.37 -17.73
CA GLY A 348 0.26 10.58 -17.64
C GLY A 348 -0.51 9.31 -17.98
N ARG A 349 -1.66 9.13 -17.34
CA ARG A 349 -2.63 8.08 -17.66
C ARG A 349 -4.05 8.63 -17.68
N LYS A 350 -4.70 8.57 -18.82
CA LYS A 350 -6.09 9.03 -18.98
C LYS A 350 -7.04 8.23 -18.08
N ILE A 351 -8.00 8.94 -17.48
CA ILE A 351 -9.05 8.36 -16.64
C ILE A 351 -10.33 8.26 -17.49
N PRO A 352 -11.00 7.08 -17.53
CA PRO A 352 -12.28 6.95 -18.22
C PRO A 352 -13.32 7.92 -17.66
N SER A 353 -14.15 8.50 -18.54
CA SER A 353 -15.24 9.38 -18.13
C SER A 353 -16.40 8.55 -17.58
N PHE A 354 -16.63 8.60 -16.28
CA PHE A 354 -17.78 7.96 -15.64
C PHE A 354 -19.03 8.85 -15.78
N PRO A 355 -20.23 8.28 -15.98
CA PRO A 355 -21.45 9.08 -16.07
C PRO A 355 -21.72 9.81 -14.75
N VAL A 356 -22.00 11.11 -14.87
CA VAL A 356 -22.28 12.02 -13.76
C VAL A 356 -23.66 11.71 -13.16
N GLY A 357 -23.79 11.78 -11.82
CA GLY A 357 -25.09 11.73 -11.14
C GLY A 357 -25.38 10.48 -10.30
N SER A 358 -24.45 9.53 -10.18
CA SER A 358 -24.56 8.42 -9.23
C SER A 358 -23.38 8.36 -8.26
N ASN A 359 -23.63 8.15 -6.97
CA ASN A 359 -22.58 7.96 -5.96
C ASN A 359 -21.65 6.79 -6.32
N LEU A 360 -22.17 5.78 -7.03
CA LEU A 360 -21.41 4.62 -7.48
C LEU A 360 -20.37 4.99 -8.56
N SER A 361 -20.74 5.83 -9.53
CA SER A 361 -19.85 6.35 -10.56
C SER A 361 -18.68 7.13 -9.93
N ILE A 362 -19.00 8.00 -8.97
CA ILE A 362 -18.02 8.79 -8.23
C ILE A 362 -17.06 7.88 -7.49
N ASP A 363 -17.59 6.93 -6.71
CA ASP A 363 -16.76 6.01 -5.94
C ASP A 363 -15.84 5.15 -6.83
N CYS A 364 -16.33 4.68 -7.99
CA CYS A 364 -15.51 3.92 -8.94
C CYS A 364 -14.43 4.78 -9.60
N SER A 365 -14.74 6.03 -9.98
CA SER A 365 -13.74 7.00 -10.47
C SER A 365 -12.62 7.19 -9.44
N ILE A 366 -12.97 7.34 -8.16
CA ILE A 366 -11.99 7.47 -7.08
C ILE A 366 -11.12 6.21 -6.93
N TYR A 367 -11.69 5.00 -6.98
CA TYR A 367 -10.90 3.76 -6.94
C TYR A 367 -9.86 3.69 -8.06
N ILE A 368 -10.27 4.01 -9.29
CA ILE A 368 -9.38 3.96 -10.48
C ILE A 368 -8.31 5.04 -10.39
N ARG A 369 -8.67 6.27 -9.99
CA ARG A 369 -7.70 7.35 -9.77
C ARG A 369 -6.68 6.99 -8.69
N ALA A 370 -7.14 6.48 -7.55
CA ALA A 370 -6.28 6.10 -6.44
C ALA A 370 -5.33 4.95 -6.84
N ALA A 371 -5.87 3.85 -7.39
CA ALA A 371 -5.06 2.74 -7.85
C ALA A 371 -4.08 3.17 -8.96
N GLY A 372 -4.55 3.91 -9.95
CA GLY A 372 -3.70 4.37 -11.06
C GLY A 372 -2.59 5.31 -10.58
N LYS A 373 -2.87 6.24 -9.65
CA LYS A 373 -1.85 7.15 -9.09
C LYS A 373 -0.73 6.36 -8.42
N VAL A 374 -1.06 5.30 -7.68
CA VAL A 374 -0.06 4.41 -7.08
C VAL A 374 0.83 3.74 -8.13
N ARG A 375 0.22 3.23 -9.21
CA ARG A 375 0.97 2.59 -10.31
C ARG A 375 1.93 3.57 -10.96
N LEU A 376 1.47 4.80 -11.22
CA LEU A 376 2.32 5.86 -11.73
C LEU A 376 3.40 6.28 -10.72
N SER A 377 3.14 6.24 -9.41
CA SER A 377 4.21 6.46 -8.42
C SER A 377 5.30 5.38 -8.50
N ILE A 378 4.97 4.12 -8.82
CA ILE A 378 5.98 3.08 -9.11
C ILE A 378 6.79 3.49 -10.36
N CYS A 379 6.14 3.98 -11.42
CA CYS A 379 6.81 4.49 -12.62
C CYS A 379 7.85 5.59 -12.29
N ALA A 380 7.44 6.58 -11.49
CA ALA A 380 8.34 7.65 -11.05
C ALA A 380 9.50 7.09 -10.22
N TYR A 381 9.23 6.13 -9.33
CA TYR A 381 10.27 5.47 -8.56
C TYR A 381 11.28 4.75 -9.45
N GLU A 382 10.83 3.87 -10.33
CA GLU A 382 11.70 3.07 -11.20
C GLU A 382 12.52 3.95 -12.16
N SER A 383 11.91 5.03 -12.66
CA SER A 383 12.59 6.02 -13.49
C SER A 383 13.70 6.75 -12.72
N ALA A 384 13.43 7.19 -11.49
CA ALA A 384 14.43 7.83 -10.65
C ALA A 384 15.55 6.85 -10.24
N ALA A 385 15.19 5.61 -9.88
CA ALA A 385 16.14 4.56 -9.53
C ALA A 385 17.01 4.14 -10.73
N LEU A 386 16.47 4.11 -11.94
CA LEU A 386 17.23 3.87 -13.17
C LEU A 386 18.30 4.96 -13.36
N ILE A 387 17.89 6.23 -13.30
CA ILE A 387 18.82 7.37 -13.49
C ILE A 387 19.88 7.39 -12.37
N ASP A 388 19.48 7.14 -11.13
CA ASP A 388 20.40 7.03 -9.99
C ASP A 388 21.40 5.87 -10.15
N GLY A 389 20.93 4.71 -10.60
CA GLY A 389 21.77 3.53 -10.88
C GLY A 389 22.75 3.70 -12.06
N LEU A 390 22.54 4.71 -12.90
CA LEU A 390 23.49 5.17 -13.91
C LEU A 390 24.50 6.20 -13.37
N GLY A 391 24.38 6.58 -12.09
CA GLY A 391 25.27 7.49 -11.38
C GLY A 391 24.93 8.97 -11.53
N TRP A 392 23.71 9.29 -11.99
CA TRP A 392 23.19 10.67 -12.06
C TRP A 392 22.29 10.98 -10.87
N GLU A 393 21.99 12.24 -10.61
CA GLU A 393 21.01 12.61 -9.58
C GLU A 393 19.58 12.61 -10.14
N ALA A 394 18.68 11.92 -9.46
CA ALA A 394 17.25 11.91 -9.75
C ALA A 394 16.40 11.60 -8.52
N MET A 395 15.22 12.22 -8.44
CA MET A 395 14.26 11.98 -7.37
C MET A 395 12.83 11.99 -7.89
N GLN A 396 11.95 11.24 -7.23
CA GLN A 396 10.52 11.29 -7.52
C GLN A 396 9.98 12.69 -7.21
N ASP A 397 8.97 13.11 -7.97
CA ASP A 397 8.22 14.32 -7.68
C ASP A 397 7.20 14.06 -6.55
N TRP A 398 7.16 14.96 -5.56
CA TRP A 398 6.16 15.04 -4.51
C TRP A 398 5.36 16.35 -4.57
N MET A 399 5.57 17.10 -5.65
CA MET A 399 4.97 18.38 -5.97
C MET A 399 3.91 18.18 -7.07
N SER A 400 3.36 19.27 -7.59
CA SER A 400 2.32 19.25 -8.63
C SER A 400 2.89 19.39 -10.05
N LEU A 401 4.17 19.09 -10.31
CA LEU A 401 4.77 19.28 -11.64
C LEU A 401 4.10 18.40 -12.70
N GLY A 402 3.74 17.17 -12.34
CA GLY A 402 2.99 16.28 -13.23
C GLY A 402 1.63 16.86 -13.60
N GLU A 403 0.91 17.49 -12.68
CA GLU A 403 -0.40 18.09 -12.96
C GLU A 403 -0.26 19.25 -13.96
N THR A 404 0.76 20.09 -13.78
CA THR A 404 1.07 21.23 -14.66
C THR A 404 1.57 20.80 -16.04
N ALA A 405 2.37 19.73 -16.12
CA ALA A 405 2.92 19.23 -17.38
C ALA A 405 1.81 18.90 -18.39
N PHE A 406 0.69 18.41 -17.87
CA PHE A 406 -0.46 17.92 -18.61
C PHE A 406 -1.70 18.83 -18.57
N ALA A 407 -1.66 19.94 -17.84
CA ALA A 407 -2.77 20.87 -17.74
C ALA A 407 -3.05 21.56 -19.09
N SER A 408 -4.34 21.69 -19.44
CA SER A 408 -4.80 22.56 -20.53
C SER A 408 -4.46 24.02 -20.24
N SER A 409 -4.50 24.90 -21.24
CA SER A 409 -4.29 26.34 -21.05
C SER A 409 -5.27 26.96 -20.04
N GLU A 410 -6.50 26.44 -19.99
CA GLU A 410 -7.55 26.82 -19.05
C GLU A 410 -7.29 26.25 -17.64
N GLN A 411 -6.80 25.02 -17.53
CA GLN A 411 -6.39 24.46 -16.23
C GLN A 411 -5.17 25.20 -15.65
N LYS A 412 -4.23 25.61 -16.50
CA LYS A 412 -3.05 26.41 -16.11
C LYS A 412 -3.41 27.77 -15.51
N SER A 413 -4.49 28.42 -15.98
CA SER A 413 -4.96 29.70 -15.42
C SER A 413 -5.73 29.54 -14.11
N MET A 414 -6.20 28.33 -13.80
CA MET A 414 -6.86 27.98 -12.54
C MET A 414 -5.92 27.45 -11.47
N ILE A 415 -4.68 27.11 -11.81
CA ILE A 415 -3.59 26.92 -10.84
C ILE A 415 -3.24 28.32 -10.30
N LYS A 416 -4.10 28.85 -9.41
CA LYS A 416 -3.84 30.07 -8.66
C LYS A 416 -2.64 29.82 -7.74
N GLU A 417 -1.87 30.88 -7.48
CA GLU A 417 -0.92 30.95 -6.38
C GLU A 417 -1.65 30.49 -5.11
N CYS A 418 -1.38 29.25 -4.66
CA CYS A 418 -1.77 28.86 -3.32
C CYS A 418 -0.91 29.69 -2.39
N ASP A 419 -1.56 30.54 -1.59
CA ASP A 419 -0.93 31.19 -0.44
C ASP A 419 -0.17 30.13 0.36
N MET A 420 1.12 30.38 0.51
CA MET A 420 2.09 29.51 1.18
C MET A 420 1.87 29.44 2.70
N ASP A 421 0.86 30.14 3.22
CA ASP A 421 0.54 30.26 4.65
C ASP A 421 -0.50 29.22 5.13
N GLY A 422 -0.90 28.29 4.27
CA GLY A 422 -1.99 27.36 4.53
C GLY A 422 -1.60 25.99 5.09
N PHE A 423 -0.72 25.88 6.09
CA PHE A 423 -0.99 24.88 7.14
C PHE A 423 -1.96 25.57 8.11
N GLU A 424 -3.24 25.67 7.74
CA GLU A 424 -4.25 26.05 8.73
C GLU A 424 -4.12 25.06 9.89
N GLU A 425 -4.01 25.59 11.10
CA GLU A 425 -4.26 24.85 12.33
C GLU A 425 -5.43 23.90 12.08
N ASN A 426 -5.23 22.62 12.34
CA ASN A 426 -6.23 21.61 12.09
C ASN A 426 -7.37 21.81 13.13
N SER A 427 -8.25 22.78 12.88
CA SER A 427 -9.35 23.25 13.73
C SER A 427 -10.63 22.45 13.53
N LEU A 428 -10.63 21.47 12.63
CA LEU A 428 -11.76 20.56 12.42
C LEU A 428 -12.09 19.85 13.74
N SER A 429 -13.34 19.93 14.18
CA SER A 429 -13.77 19.24 15.38
C SER A 429 -13.53 17.72 15.23
N ARG A 430 -13.31 17.04 16.37
CA ARG A 430 -13.11 15.57 16.43
C ARG A 430 -14.23 14.77 15.75
N GLU A 431 -15.38 15.39 15.51
CA GLU A 431 -16.58 14.81 14.90
C GLU A 431 -16.62 14.91 13.37
N GLU A 432 -16.02 15.94 12.76
CA GLU A 432 -16.07 16.16 11.31
C GLU A 432 -15.10 15.26 10.54
N ARG A 433 -14.00 14.86 11.19
CA ARG A 433 -12.94 14.02 10.59
C ARG A 433 -13.39 12.57 10.37
N TYR A 434 -14.47 12.17 11.03
CA TYR A 434 -14.93 10.79 11.17
C TYR A 434 -16.27 10.47 10.47
N LYS A 435 -16.54 11.09 9.32
CA LYS A 435 -17.59 10.65 8.38
C LYS A 435 -17.14 9.52 7.42
N PRO A 436 -16.85 8.29 7.91
CA PRO A 436 -17.07 7.14 7.05
C PRO A 436 -17.63 5.93 7.82
N ALA A 437 -18.96 5.92 7.95
CA ALA A 437 -19.80 4.74 8.22
C ALA A 437 -21.28 5.17 8.27
N ALA A 438 -21.54 6.39 8.75
CA ALA A 438 -22.89 6.95 8.91
C ALA A 438 -23.64 7.25 7.60
N ASP A 439 -22.94 7.57 6.51
CA ASP A 439 -23.57 8.21 5.34
C ASP A 439 -24.48 7.28 4.51
N LYS A 440 -24.45 5.95 4.71
CA LYS A 440 -25.45 5.06 4.10
C LYS A 440 -26.71 4.88 4.96
N ALA A 441 -26.66 5.21 6.24
CA ALA A 441 -27.83 5.14 7.11
C ALA A 441 -28.78 6.35 6.94
N SER A 442 -28.33 7.47 6.35
CA SER A 442 -29.08 8.74 6.43
C SER A 442 -29.20 9.60 5.16
N GLY A 443 -28.69 9.17 3.99
CA GLY A 443 -28.95 9.91 2.74
C GLY A 443 -28.37 11.34 2.68
N VAL A 444 -27.31 11.63 3.42
CA VAL A 444 -26.67 12.96 3.47
C VAL A 444 -25.60 13.09 2.37
N GLN A 445 -25.54 14.26 1.72
CA GLN A 445 -24.50 14.63 0.74
C GLN A 445 -23.10 14.62 1.38
N ARG A 446 -22.15 13.94 0.74
CA ARG A 446 -20.75 13.91 1.14
C ARG A 446 -20.03 15.19 0.70
N GLU A 447 -19.43 15.90 1.64
CA GLU A 447 -18.34 16.83 1.34
C GLU A 447 -17.03 16.05 1.22
N GLN A 448 -16.44 16.05 0.03
CA GLN A 448 -15.17 15.41 -0.26
C GLN A 448 -14.03 16.27 0.32
N GLN A 449 -13.27 15.74 1.28
CA GLN A 449 -12.01 16.33 1.72
C GLN A 449 -10.89 15.32 1.47
N SER A 450 -10.08 15.58 0.44
CA SER A 450 -8.89 14.79 0.12
C SER A 450 -7.78 15.14 1.11
N MET A 451 -7.17 14.12 1.70
CA MET A 451 -6.07 14.32 2.63
C MET A 451 -4.83 13.58 2.12
N THR A 452 -4.30 13.96 0.98
CA THR A 452 -2.95 13.53 0.59
C THR A 452 -1.93 14.09 1.59
N ALA A 453 -1.05 13.25 2.15
CA ALA A 453 0.14 13.75 2.83
C ALA A 453 0.98 14.53 1.80
N GLY A 454 0.92 15.86 1.86
CA GLY A 454 1.46 16.79 0.86
C GLY A 454 0.43 17.69 0.17
N ALA A 455 -0.87 17.42 0.31
CA ALA A 455 -1.92 18.35 -0.09
C ALA A 455 -3.11 18.23 0.87
N GLN A 456 -3.05 19.02 1.94
CA GLN A 456 -4.17 19.30 2.83
C GLN A 456 -4.33 20.81 2.90
N ASN A 457 -5.03 21.36 1.89
CA ASN A 457 -5.95 22.49 2.02
C ASN A 457 -6.55 22.78 0.64
N GLN A 458 -7.56 22.00 0.25
CA GLN A 458 -8.50 22.38 -0.79
C GLN A 458 -9.88 22.59 -0.16
N LYS A 459 -10.00 23.64 0.66
CA LYS A 459 -11.32 24.25 0.88
C LYS A 459 -11.58 25.14 -0.34
N ASN A 460 -12.58 24.78 -1.15
CA ASN A 460 -13.20 25.63 -2.18
C ASN A 460 -12.49 25.84 -3.54
N ALA A 461 -11.60 24.95 -3.99
CA ALA A 461 -11.25 24.92 -5.41
C ALA A 461 -12.31 24.10 -6.19
N PRO A 462 -12.90 24.62 -7.29
CA PRO A 462 -13.76 23.81 -8.14
C PRO A 462 -12.96 22.61 -8.64
N ILE A 463 -13.41 21.40 -8.33
CA ILE A 463 -12.81 20.16 -8.82
C ILE A 463 -13.11 20.10 -10.32
N ILE A 464 -12.24 20.68 -11.14
CA ILE A 464 -12.11 20.22 -12.52
C ILE A 464 -11.55 18.81 -12.38
N GLU A 465 -12.39 17.79 -12.52
CA GLU A 465 -11.94 16.41 -12.57
C GLU A 465 -10.90 16.29 -13.69
N PRO A 466 -9.60 16.15 -13.38
CA PRO A 466 -8.61 16.07 -14.44
C PRO A 466 -8.91 14.78 -15.20
N GLY A 467 -9.03 14.83 -16.52
CA GLY A 467 -9.20 13.63 -17.36
C GLY A 467 -7.99 12.68 -17.33
N MET A 468 -7.00 12.94 -16.47
CA MET A 468 -5.73 12.24 -16.39
C MET A 468 -5.15 12.27 -14.98
N ILE A 469 -4.50 11.19 -14.59
CA ILE A 469 -3.58 11.13 -13.43
C ILE A 469 -2.14 11.22 -13.92
N SER A 470 -1.23 11.74 -13.09
CA SER A 470 0.16 11.91 -13.48
C SER A 470 1.17 11.74 -12.35
N CYS A 471 2.42 11.52 -12.70
CA CYS A 471 3.59 11.57 -11.81
C CYS A 471 4.79 12.16 -12.55
N SER A 472 5.83 12.57 -11.83
CA SER A 472 7.06 13.05 -12.44
C SER A 472 8.31 12.59 -11.71
N VAL A 473 9.44 12.73 -12.38
CA VAL A 473 10.81 12.63 -11.86
C VAL A 473 11.54 13.91 -12.19
N ILE A 474 12.36 14.39 -11.28
CA ILE A 474 13.25 15.52 -11.50
C ILE A 474 14.68 14.98 -11.49
N CYS A 475 15.49 15.39 -12.46
CA CYS A 475 16.82 14.84 -12.65
C CYS A 475 17.82 15.89 -13.13
N GLU A 476 19.10 15.61 -12.87
CA GLU A 476 20.26 16.39 -13.32
C GLU A 476 20.59 16.09 -14.79
N VAL A 477 20.38 14.85 -15.24
CA VAL A 477 20.81 14.36 -16.55
C VAL A 477 20.24 15.25 -17.68
N PRO A 478 21.08 15.74 -18.61
CA PRO A 478 20.64 16.62 -19.69
C PRO A 478 19.87 15.83 -20.75
N LEU A 479 18.55 15.78 -20.60
CA LEU A 479 17.65 15.11 -21.54
C LEU A 479 17.34 16.00 -22.75
N ARG A 480 16.44 15.55 -23.61
CA ARG A 480 15.87 16.35 -24.71
C ARG A 480 14.37 16.52 -24.53
N TYR A 481 13.82 17.54 -25.18
CA TYR A 481 12.36 17.74 -25.18
C TYR A 481 11.65 16.55 -25.82
N VAL A 482 10.63 16.03 -25.13
CA VAL A 482 9.74 14.96 -25.60
C VAL A 482 8.31 15.31 -25.20
N SER A 483 7.36 15.07 -26.09
CA SER A 483 5.92 15.22 -25.83
C SER A 483 5.19 14.27 -26.77
N GLU A 484 4.83 13.09 -26.28
CA GLU A 484 4.23 12.04 -27.10
C GLU A 484 3.24 11.19 -26.31
N ASP A 485 2.32 10.55 -27.04
CA ASP A 485 1.48 9.49 -26.52
C ASP A 485 2.27 8.17 -26.51
N ILE A 486 2.17 7.40 -25.43
CA ILE A 486 2.62 6.02 -25.38
C ILE A 486 1.47 5.14 -25.86
N ASN A 487 1.66 4.44 -26.96
CA ASN A 487 0.73 3.40 -27.34
C ASN A 487 0.99 2.14 -26.50
N LEU A 488 0.18 1.97 -25.46
CA LEU A 488 0.26 0.86 -24.51
C LEU A 488 0.02 -0.50 -25.16
N PHE A 489 -0.78 -0.54 -26.22
CA PHE A 489 -1.41 -1.76 -26.70
C PHE A 489 -1.01 -2.18 -28.13
N THR A 490 -0.06 -1.49 -28.75
CA THR A 490 0.39 -1.73 -30.14
C THR A 490 0.67 -3.21 -30.41
N ASP A 491 1.46 -3.84 -29.54
CA ASP A 491 1.92 -5.23 -29.71
C ASP A 491 0.84 -6.27 -29.33
N MET A 492 -0.34 -5.82 -28.93
CA MET A 492 -1.41 -6.64 -28.38
C MET A 492 -2.73 -6.46 -29.14
N LYS A 493 -2.72 -5.80 -30.30
CA LYS A 493 -3.93 -5.55 -31.10
C LYS A 493 -4.64 -6.84 -31.53
N GLU A 494 -3.90 -7.88 -31.88
CA GLU A 494 -4.46 -9.16 -32.33
C GLU A 494 -4.65 -10.18 -31.18
N CYS A 495 -4.26 -9.83 -29.96
CA CYS A 495 -4.41 -10.73 -28.81
C CYS A 495 -5.88 -10.96 -28.46
N LYS A 496 -6.19 -12.18 -28.00
CA LYS A 496 -7.46 -12.44 -27.33
C LYS A 496 -7.34 -11.95 -25.88
N ILE A 497 -8.48 -11.63 -25.27
CA ILE A 497 -8.50 -11.13 -23.88
C ILE A 497 -7.72 -12.07 -22.93
N ALA A 498 -7.92 -13.38 -23.04
CA ALA A 498 -7.24 -14.37 -22.19
C ALA A 498 -5.72 -14.47 -22.40
N SER A 499 -5.17 -13.90 -23.47
CA SER A 499 -3.74 -13.93 -23.79
C SER A 499 -3.05 -12.58 -23.65
N LEU A 500 -3.71 -11.58 -23.05
CA LEU A 500 -3.14 -10.25 -22.86
C LEU A 500 -2.05 -10.29 -21.76
N PRO A 501 -0.79 -9.92 -22.05
CA PRO A 501 0.30 -9.91 -21.08
C PRO A 501 0.01 -9.17 -19.77
N PHE A 502 -0.67 -8.03 -19.83
CA PHE A 502 -1.03 -7.26 -18.61
C PHE A 502 -2.12 -7.93 -17.75
N LEU A 503 -2.67 -9.06 -18.20
CA LEU A 503 -3.59 -9.91 -17.43
C LEU A 503 -2.91 -11.19 -16.90
N GLU A 504 -1.60 -11.39 -17.08
CA GLU A 504 -0.88 -12.59 -16.61
C GLU A 504 -1.07 -12.86 -15.11
N HIS A 505 -1.22 -11.80 -14.30
CA HIS A 505 -1.45 -11.94 -12.87
C HIS A 505 -2.92 -12.24 -12.49
N VAL A 506 -3.88 -12.14 -13.41
CA VAL A 506 -5.30 -12.43 -13.19
C VAL A 506 -5.55 -13.92 -13.32
N ASP A 507 -6.15 -14.55 -12.30
CA ASP A 507 -6.36 -16.00 -12.28
C ASP A 507 -7.52 -16.45 -13.16
N ARG A 508 -8.60 -15.65 -13.23
CA ARG A 508 -9.78 -15.96 -14.05
C ARG A 508 -10.39 -14.73 -14.69
N ILE A 509 -10.88 -14.92 -15.91
CA ILE A 509 -11.64 -13.94 -16.66
C ILE A 509 -12.95 -14.61 -17.03
N ALA A 510 -14.06 -14.00 -16.63
CA ALA A 510 -15.41 -14.46 -16.97
C ALA A 510 -16.17 -13.37 -17.71
N VAL A 511 -17.05 -13.77 -18.62
CA VAL A 511 -17.85 -12.86 -19.46
C VAL A 511 -19.30 -13.30 -19.44
N ILE A 512 -20.20 -12.34 -19.21
CA ILE A 512 -21.65 -12.52 -19.29
C ILE A 512 -22.29 -11.40 -20.10
N LYS A 513 -23.40 -11.70 -20.79
CA LYS A 513 -24.21 -10.67 -21.42
C LYS A 513 -24.95 -9.81 -20.39
N ILE A 514 -25.00 -8.50 -20.64
CA ILE A 514 -25.68 -7.54 -19.77
C ILE A 514 -27.16 -7.89 -19.59
N ASN A 515 -27.82 -8.37 -20.64
CA ASN A 515 -29.24 -8.76 -20.59
C ASN A 515 -29.53 -10.01 -19.72
N LYS A 516 -28.50 -10.80 -19.39
CA LYS A 516 -28.57 -12.00 -18.53
C LYS A 516 -28.13 -11.72 -17.09
N LEU A 517 -27.67 -10.51 -16.78
CA LEU A 517 -27.29 -10.15 -15.42
C LEU A 517 -28.50 -10.27 -14.48
N PRO A 518 -28.28 -10.76 -13.25
CA PRO A 518 -29.32 -10.79 -12.25
C PRO A 518 -29.80 -9.37 -11.94
N LYS A 519 -31.12 -9.19 -11.88
CA LYS A 519 -31.76 -7.96 -11.43
C LYS A 519 -32.24 -8.13 -10.00
N GLY A 520 -32.19 -7.07 -9.21
CA GLY A 520 -32.67 -7.10 -7.84
C GLY A 520 -32.30 -5.86 -7.05
N LYS A 521 -32.91 -5.73 -5.86
CA LYS A 521 -32.58 -4.65 -4.93
C LYS A 521 -31.09 -4.71 -4.58
N GLY A 522 -30.40 -3.56 -4.67
CA GLY A 522 -28.99 -3.44 -4.29
C GLY A 522 -27.97 -3.67 -5.41
N LEU A 523 -28.38 -4.10 -6.61
CA LEU A 523 -27.51 -4.17 -7.79
C LEU A 523 -27.68 -2.94 -8.68
N ALA A 524 -26.58 -2.45 -9.25
CA ALA A 524 -26.61 -1.37 -10.21
C ALA A 524 -27.09 -1.84 -11.59
N ASP A 525 -27.77 -0.96 -12.30
CA ASP A 525 -28.17 -1.18 -13.69
C ASP A 525 -27.00 -0.78 -14.61
N VAL A 526 -26.22 -1.78 -15.05
CA VAL A 526 -25.02 -1.56 -15.86
C VAL A 526 -25.36 -0.86 -17.18
N SER A 527 -26.54 -1.10 -17.77
CA SER A 527 -26.97 -0.43 -19.00
C SER A 527 -27.21 1.07 -18.81
N LYS A 528 -27.47 1.53 -17.57
CA LYS A 528 -27.55 2.96 -17.25
C LYS A 528 -26.17 3.57 -16.97
N LEU A 529 -25.24 2.77 -16.44
CA LEU A 529 -23.86 3.20 -16.18
C LEU A 529 -23.02 3.27 -17.46
N LEU A 530 -23.29 2.40 -18.43
CA LEU A 530 -22.70 2.43 -19.76
C LEU A 530 -23.79 2.13 -20.80
N PRO A 531 -24.41 3.18 -21.38
CA PRO A 531 -25.38 3.01 -22.45
C PRO A 531 -24.79 2.20 -23.61
N GLY A 532 -25.53 1.21 -24.10
CA GLY A 532 -25.08 0.32 -25.16
C GLY A 532 -24.16 -0.83 -24.71
N ALA A 533 -23.88 -0.98 -23.41
CA ALA A 533 -23.11 -2.11 -22.92
C ALA A 533 -23.76 -3.46 -23.30
N ASN A 534 -22.96 -4.36 -23.89
CA ASN A 534 -23.38 -5.68 -24.34
C ASN A 534 -22.82 -6.78 -23.42
N SER A 535 -21.58 -6.59 -22.93
CA SER A 535 -20.87 -7.58 -22.11
C SER A 535 -20.37 -6.98 -20.78
N LEU A 536 -20.43 -7.78 -19.72
CA LEU A 536 -19.72 -7.55 -18.46
C LEU A 536 -18.59 -8.57 -18.35
N ILE A 537 -17.36 -8.08 -18.23
CA ILE A 537 -16.17 -8.90 -17.96
C ILE A 537 -15.89 -8.83 -16.47
N VAL A 538 -15.63 -9.97 -15.84
CA VAL A 538 -15.26 -10.09 -14.42
C VAL A 538 -13.84 -10.62 -14.34
N LEU A 539 -12.94 -9.84 -13.75
CA LEU A 539 -11.56 -10.22 -13.50
C LEU A 539 -11.44 -10.71 -12.05
N GLN A 540 -10.92 -11.90 -11.83
CA GLN A 540 -10.76 -12.51 -10.51
C GLN A 540 -9.30 -12.84 -10.24
N MET A 541 -8.85 -12.56 -9.01
CA MET A 541 -7.54 -12.94 -8.53
C MET A 541 -7.60 -13.53 -7.13
N ALA A 542 -6.92 -14.65 -6.93
CA ALA A 542 -6.84 -15.37 -5.68
C ALA A 542 -5.95 -14.63 -4.67
N ILE A 543 -6.32 -14.71 -3.40
CA ILE A 543 -5.46 -14.36 -2.27
C ILE A 543 -4.70 -15.64 -1.90
N PRO A 544 -3.37 -15.60 -1.67
CA PRO A 544 -2.60 -16.78 -1.28
C PRO A 544 -3.28 -17.53 -0.12
N MET A 545 -3.65 -18.79 -0.34
CA MET A 545 -4.61 -19.49 0.54
C MET A 545 -4.12 -19.59 1.98
N HIS A 546 -2.83 -19.87 2.16
CA HIS A 546 -2.25 -20.09 3.48
C HIS A 546 -2.29 -18.84 4.37
N ILE A 547 -2.16 -17.63 3.82
CA ILE A 547 -2.27 -16.43 4.67
C ILE A 547 -3.69 -16.26 5.21
N ALA A 548 -4.70 -16.60 4.41
CA ALA A 548 -6.10 -16.50 4.81
C ALA A 548 -6.46 -17.58 5.83
N GLU A 549 -5.92 -18.79 5.70
CA GLU A 549 -6.11 -19.89 6.66
C GLU A 549 -5.46 -19.60 8.03
N LEU A 550 -4.28 -18.95 8.01
CA LEU A 550 -3.42 -18.77 9.17
C LEU A 550 -3.70 -17.45 9.93
N ALA A 551 -4.26 -16.43 9.25
CA ALA A 551 -4.58 -15.12 9.83
C ALA A 551 -5.25 -15.23 11.20
N ASN A 552 -4.63 -14.71 12.28
CA ASN A 552 -5.23 -14.79 13.62
C ASN A 552 -5.50 -16.24 14.13
N ARG A 553 -4.76 -17.25 13.65
CA ARG A 553 -4.77 -18.62 14.20
C ARG A 553 -3.39 -19.12 14.63
N GLN A 554 -2.33 -18.42 14.23
CA GLN A 554 -0.95 -18.80 14.51
C GLN A 554 -0.45 -18.28 15.86
N LYS A 555 0.71 -18.81 16.28
CA LYS A 555 1.42 -18.30 17.46
C LYS A 555 1.69 -16.82 17.28
N ALA A 556 2.29 -16.44 16.16
CA ALA A 556 2.49 -15.05 15.79
C ALA A 556 1.25 -14.43 15.12
N GLU A 557 1.20 -13.11 15.09
CA GLU A 557 0.16 -12.38 14.38
C GLU A 557 0.49 -12.31 12.88
N CYS A 558 -0.54 -12.52 12.05
CA CYS A 558 -0.49 -12.48 10.59
C CYS A 558 -1.75 -11.87 9.96
N ALA A 559 -2.66 -11.33 10.77
CA ALA A 559 -3.88 -10.70 10.30
C ALA A 559 -3.55 -9.45 9.46
N THR A 560 -2.51 -8.72 9.86
CA THR A 560 -1.99 -7.56 9.14
C THR A 560 -1.65 -7.95 7.70
N SER A 561 -0.76 -8.93 7.53
CA SER A 561 -0.37 -9.42 6.19
C SER A 561 -1.59 -9.86 5.36
N TYR A 562 -2.58 -10.51 5.98
CA TYR A 562 -3.83 -10.85 5.30
C TYR A 562 -4.59 -9.61 4.80
N SER A 563 -4.83 -8.60 5.65
CA SER A 563 -5.50 -7.36 5.23
C SER A 563 -4.73 -6.61 4.14
N TYR A 564 -3.39 -6.56 4.21
CA TYR A 564 -2.55 -5.98 3.16
C TYR A 564 -2.66 -6.72 1.83
N LEU A 565 -2.76 -8.05 1.85
CA LEU A 565 -2.92 -8.82 0.61
C LEU A 565 -4.28 -8.65 -0.03
N GLN A 566 -5.36 -8.50 0.76
CA GLN A 566 -6.67 -8.15 0.21
C GLN A 566 -6.58 -6.84 -0.59
N TYR A 567 -5.89 -5.86 -0.03
CA TYR A 567 -5.64 -4.56 -0.61
C TYR A 567 -4.80 -4.63 -1.88
N GLN A 568 -3.62 -5.24 -1.81
CA GLN A 568 -2.74 -5.38 -2.97
C GLN A 568 -3.40 -6.17 -4.10
N THR A 569 -4.23 -7.17 -3.76
CA THR A 569 -4.98 -7.96 -4.73
C THR A 569 -6.00 -7.09 -5.47
N LEU A 570 -6.79 -6.29 -4.75
CA LEU A 570 -7.75 -5.37 -5.36
C LEU A 570 -7.05 -4.32 -6.25
N ARG A 571 -5.92 -3.77 -5.80
CA ARG A 571 -5.14 -2.76 -6.53
C ARG A 571 -4.69 -3.28 -7.90
N GLU A 572 -4.09 -4.47 -7.95
CA GLU A 572 -3.62 -5.07 -9.21
C GLU A 572 -4.77 -5.50 -10.14
N LEU A 573 -5.93 -5.86 -9.59
CA LEU A 573 -7.15 -6.07 -10.38
C LEU A 573 -7.67 -4.77 -11.00
N LEU A 574 -7.63 -3.66 -10.28
CA LEU A 574 -8.04 -2.35 -10.81
C LEU A 574 -7.09 -1.86 -11.91
N TRP A 575 -5.78 -2.12 -11.78
CA TRP A 575 -4.81 -1.85 -12.84
C TRP A 575 -5.14 -2.66 -14.11
N ALA A 576 -5.38 -3.96 -13.95
CA ALA A 576 -5.78 -4.84 -15.05
C ALA A 576 -7.10 -4.40 -15.70
N ALA A 577 -8.10 -3.99 -14.90
CA ALA A 577 -9.38 -3.49 -15.40
C ALA A 577 -9.21 -2.18 -16.19
N HIS A 578 -8.39 -1.25 -15.71
CA HIS A 578 -8.10 0.01 -16.41
C HIS A 578 -7.39 -0.23 -17.74
N ASP A 579 -6.40 -1.12 -17.76
CA ASP A 579 -5.69 -1.49 -18.99
C ASP A 579 -6.61 -2.20 -19.99
N LEU A 580 -7.46 -3.12 -19.51
CA LEU A 580 -8.45 -3.79 -20.35
C LEU A 580 -9.46 -2.81 -20.95
N SER A 581 -9.93 -1.82 -20.16
CA SER A 581 -10.80 -0.76 -20.69
C SER A 581 -10.11 0.07 -21.77
N GLY A 582 -8.83 0.44 -21.56
CA GLY A 582 -8.05 1.16 -22.58
C GLY A 582 -7.86 0.33 -23.86
N TRP A 583 -7.57 -0.96 -23.72
CA TRP A 583 -7.39 -1.87 -24.86
C TRP A 583 -8.67 -2.06 -25.68
N LEU A 584 -9.83 -2.18 -25.01
CA LEU A 584 -11.13 -2.25 -25.66
C LEU A 584 -11.48 -0.93 -26.38
N TYR A 585 -11.13 0.20 -25.76
CA TYR A 585 -11.33 1.52 -26.35
C TYR A 585 -10.53 1.69 -27.66
N GLU A 586 -9.28 1.26 -27.70
CA GLU A 586 -8.48 1.26 -28.95
C GLU A 586 -9.06 0.37 -30.05
N LYS A 587 -9.90 -0.61 -29.69
CA LYS A 587 -10.66 -1.44 -30.64
C LYS A 587 -12.00 -0.84 -31.06
N GLY A 588 -12.32 0.39 -30.62
CA GLY A 588 -13.57 1.08 -30.94
C GLY A 588 -14.75 0.69 -30.06
N HIS A 589 -14.50 0.12 -28.89
CA HIS A 589 -15.55 -0.23 -27.91
C HIS A 589 -15.41 0.60 -26.65
N ASP A 590 -16.47 1.30 -26.25
CA ASP A 590 -16.52 1.93 -24.94
C ASP A 590 -16.41 0.87 -23.84
N ALA A 591 -15.61 1.16 -22.82
CA ALA A 591 -15.39 0.28 -21.70
C ALA A 591 -15.13 1.07 -20.42
N LEU A 592 -15.78 0.67 -19.33
CA LEU A 592 -15.62 1.29 -18.01
C LEU A 592 -15.27 0.25 -16.95
N PRO A 593 -14.20 0.48 -16.16
CA PRO A 593 -13.82 -0.40 -15.06
C PRO A 593 -14.58 -0.04 -13.78
N PHE A 594 -15.06 -1.04 -13.03
CA PHE A 594 -15.79 -0.86 -11.78
C PHE A 594 -15.21 -1.74 -10.66
N ALA A 595 -14.92 -1.12 -9.52
CA ALA A 595 -14.53 -1.83 -8.30
C ALA A 595 -15.75 -2.43 -7.58
N ASP A 596 -16.92 -1.82 -7.75
CA ASP A 596 -18.17 -2.15 -7.07
C ASP A 596 -19.33 -1.86 -8.05
N LEU A 597 -20.31 -2.76 -8.11
CA LEU A 597 -21.54 -2.62 -8.88
C LEU A 597 -22.78 -2.78 -8.00
N SER A 598 -22.63 -2.66 -6.68
CA SER A 598 -23.76 -2.64 -5.75
C SER A 598 -24.06 -1.23 -5.25
N THR A 599 -25.37 -0.91 -5.19
CA THR A 599 -25.87 0.36 -4.65
C THR A 599 -26.00 0.35 -3.12
N THR A 600 -25.96 -0.84 -2.50
CA THR A 600 -26.15 -1.05 -1.05
C THR A 600 -24.91 -1.58 -0.34
N SER A 601 -23.71 -1.56 -0.95
CA SER A 601 -22.48 -2.06 -0.34
C SER A 601 -22.15 -1.44 1.03
N PHE A 602 -21.88 -2.26 2.04
CA PHE A 602 -21.18 -1.80 3.25
C PHE A 602 -19.74 -2.28 3.19
N ARG A 603 -18.83 -1.32 3.29
CA ARG A 603 -17.43 -1.53 2.92
C ARG A 603 -16.61 -1.99 4.10
N THR A 604 -15.60 -2.80 3.82
CA THR A 604 -14.67 -3.31 4.83
C THR A 604 -13.52 -2.31 5.00
N LEU A 605 -12.97 -2.19 6.20
CA LEU A 605 -11.82 -1.33 6.43
C LEU A 605 -10.63 -1.75 5.55
N ALA A 606 -9.91 -0.75 5.03
CA ALA A 606 -8.70 -0.95 4.24
C ALA A 606 -7.53 -0.28 4.96
N PRO A 607 -6.42 -1.01 5.21
CA PRO A 607 -5.33 -0.54 6.07
C PRO A 607 -4.36 0.43 5.39
N TYR A 608 -4.55 0.78 4.11
CA TYR A 608 -3.57 1.55 3.34
C TYR A 608 -4.09 2.90 2.87
N TRP A 609 -3.18 3.88 2.95
CA TRP A 609 -3.46 5.30 2.88
C TRP A 609 -4.34 5.72 1.70
N GLU A 610 -4.17 5.17 0.50
CA GLU A 610 -4.94 5.56 -0.69
C GLU A 610 -6.44 5.23 -0.57
N PHE A 611 -6.82 4.10 0.04
CA PHE A 611 -8.25 3.76 0.26
C PHE A 611 -8.79 4.29 1.59
N SER A 612 -7.91 4.60 2.54
CA SER A 612 -8.26 5.23 3.80
C SER A 612 -8.53 6.73 3.66
N TRP A 613 -7.68 7.46 2.93
CA TRP A 613 -7.88 8.90 2.67
C TRP A 613 -9.07 9.18 1.76
N THR A 614 -9.35 8.26 0.82
CA THR A 614 -10.58 8.32 0.01
C THR A 614 -11.83 7.95 0.80
N LYS A 615 -11.67 7.44 2.03
CA LYS A 615 -12.75 6.98 2.92
C LYS A 615 -13.64 5.91 2.28
N LEU A 616 -13.11 5.18 1.29
CA LEU A 616 -13.87 4.19 0.55
C LEU A 616 -13.73 2.78 1.14
N GLY A 617 -12.56 2.33 1.63
CA GLY A 617 -12.41 0.95 2.10
C GLY A 617 -12.43 -0.10 0.96
N HIS A 618 -12.68 -1.37 1.27
CA HIS A 618 -12.83 -2.44 0.27
C HIS A 618 -14.29 -2.56 -0.22
N PRO A 619 -14.52 -2.81 -1.53
CA PRO A 619 -15.83 -3.18 -2.06
C PRO A 619 -16.46 -4.35 -1.30
N ASP A 620 -17.79 -4.36 -1.14
CA ASP A 620 -18.48 -5.44 -0.43
C ASP A 620 -18.52 -6.71 -1.31
N PRO A 621 -17.77 -7.78 -0.96
CA PRO A 621 -17.70 -8.97 -1.80
C PRO A 621 -19.03 -9.74 -1.85
N ARG A 622 -19.87 -9.68 -0.81
CA ARG A 622 -21.20 -10.34 -0.80
C ARG A 622 -22.16 -9.60 -1.71
N ALA A 623 -22.16 -8.26 -1.67
CA ALA A 623 -23.05 -7.46 -2.48
C ALA A 623 -22.78 -7.60 -3.98
N ASN A 624 -21.52 -7.88 -4.35
CA ASN A 624 -21.09 -8.07 -5.73
C ASN A 624 -21.08 -9.55 -6.19
N ALA A 625 -21.19 -10.51 -5.27
CA ALA A 625 -21.19 -11.94 -5.57
C ALA A 625 -22.23 -12.38 -6.61
N PRO A 626 -23.47 -11.84 -6.65
CA PRO A 626 -24.46 -12.18 -7.69
C PRO A 626 -23.96 -12.00 -9.12
N LEU A 627 -23.26 -10.89 -9.40
CA LEU A 627 -22.78 -10.58 -10.73
C LEU A 627 -21.65 -11.51 -11.15
N ALA A 628 -20.73 -11.80 -10.21
CA ALA A 628 -19.61 -12.70 -10.45
C ALA A 628 -20.05 -14.17 -10.59
N ALA A 629 -21.02 -14.62 -9.79
CA ALA A 629 -21.61 -15.96 -9.90
C ALA A 629 -22.36 -16.14 -11.22
N ALA A 630 -23.15 -15.14 -11.63
CA ALA A 630 -23.85 -15.17 -12.91
C ALA A 630 -22.88 -15.25 -14.10
N ALA A 631 -21.70 -14.62 -13.99
CA ALA A 631 -20.65 -14.74 -15.00
C ALA A 631 -19.95 -16.11 -15.02
N GLY A 632 -20.28 -17.01 -14.09
CA GLY A 632 -19.77 -18.38 -14.08
C GLY A 632 -18.47 -18.57 -13.29
N LEU A 633 -18.04 -17.59 -12.48
CA LEU A 633 -16.83 -17.71 -11.65
C LEU A 633 -16.97 -18.69 -10.47
N GLY A 634 -18.19 -19.05 -10.08
CA GLY A 634 -18.44 -19.93 -8.96
C GLY A 634 -19.88 -19.92 -8.46
N GLU A 635 -20.07 -20.44 -7.25
CA GLU A 635 -21.36 -20.54 -6.57
C GLU A 635 -21.45 -19.52 -5.43
N ILE A 636 -22.62 -18.93 -5.20
CA ILE A 636 -22.87 -18.17 -3.97
C ILE A 636 -23.10 -19.16 -2.82
N GLY A 637 -22.20 -19.17 -1.84
CA GLY A 637 -22.32 -20.03 -0.66
C GLY A 637 -23.33 -19.52 0.36
N MET A 638 -23.63 -20.34 1.39
CA MET A 638 -24.57 -19.96 2.45
C MET A 638 -24.16 -18.69 3.22
N SER A 639 -22.87 -18.30 3.22
CA SER A 639 -22.41 -17.02 3.78
C SER A 639 -22.77 -15.79 2.92
N GLY A 640 -23.29 -16.00 1.71
CA GLY A 640 -23.48 -14.96 0.69
C GLY A 640 -22.21 -14.58 -0.08
N LEU A 641 -21.05 -15.12 0.28
CA LEU A 641 -19.82 -14.90 -0.47
C LEU A 641 -19.78 -15.77 -1.73
N LEU A 642 -19.10 -15.29 -2.77
CA LEU A 642 -18.77 -16.10 -3.93
C LEU A 642 -17.72 -17.15 -3.55
N LEU A 643 -18.08 -18.42 -3.70
CA LEU A 643 -17.18 -19.56 -3.61
C LEU A 643 -16.73 -19.93 -5.03
N SER A 644 -15.43 -19.77 -5.28
CA SER A 644 -14.84 -20.11 -6.57
C SER A 644 -14.06 -21.42 -6.48
N PRO A 645 -14.16 -22.32 -7.47
CA PRO A 645 -13.45 -23.60 -7.46
C PRO A 645 -11.94 -23.42 -7.27
N GLY A 646 -11.30 -24.23 -6.44
CA GLY A 646 -9.89 -24.13 -6.06
C GLY A 646 -9.54 -22.99 -5.08
N PHE A 647 -10.38 -21.95 -4.94
CA PHE A 647 -10.09 -20.76 -4.13
C PHE A 647 -11.04 -20.56 -2.96
N GLY A 648 -12.18 -21.26 -2.92
CA GLY A 648 -13.25 -20.96 -1.97
C GLY A 648 -13.63 -19.48 -1.97
N PRO A 649 -13.75 -18.82 -0.80
CA PRO A 649 -13.99 -17.38 -0.69
C PRO A 649 -12.72 -16.52 -0.75
N HIS A 650 -11.53 -17.11 -0.94
CA HIS A 650 -10.23 -16.42 -0.81
C HIS A 650 -9.76 -15.76 -2.10
N HIS A 651 -10.53 -14.78 -2.57
CA HIS A 651 -10.23 -14.04 -3.79
C HIS A 651 -10.84 -12.64 -3.76
N LYS A 652 -10.44 -11.81 -4.73
CA LYS A 652 -11.11 -10.55 -5.06
C LYS A 652 -11.48 -10.56 -6.54
N PHE A 653 -12.45 -9.72 -6.90
CA PHE A 653 -12.84 -9.52 -8.27
C PHE A 653 -13.28 -8.08 -8.53
N VAL A 654 -13.14 -7.65 -9.78
CA VAL A 654 -13.57 -6.35 -10.29
C VAL A 654 -14.22 -6.55 -11.66
N PHE A 655 -14.83 -5.49 -12.19
CA PHE A 655 -15.64 -5.56 -13.40
C PHE A 655 -15.14 -4.62 -14.48
N VAL A 656 -15.38 -4.98 -15.74
CA VAL A 656 -15.30 -4.09 -16.90
C VAL A 656 -16.59 -4.23 -17.70
N ALA A 657 -17.42 -3.19 -17.74
CA ALA A 657 -18.57 -3.15 -18.64
C ALA A 657 -18.12 -2.62 -20.00
N THR A 658 -18.62 -3.19 -21.10
CA THR A 658 -18.23 -2.75 -22.44
C THR A 658 -19.35 -2.90 -23.48
N THR A 659 -19.32 -2.05 -24.50
CA THR A 659 -20.17 -2.17 -25.70
C THR A 659 -19.74 -3.30 -26.62
N ALA A 660 -18.54 -3.87 -26.42
CA ALA A 660 -18.07 -5.02 -27.17
C ALA A 660 -18.99 -6.24 -26.99
N ASP A 661 -19.34 -6.89 -28.10
CA ASP A 661 -20.08 -8.15 -28.11
C ASP A 661 -19.09 -9.32 -27.95
N ILE A 662 -18.85 -9.71 -26.70
CA ILE A 662 -17.89 -10.77 -26.35
C ILE A 662 -18.66 -12.04 -26.00
N SER A 663 -18.22 -13.18 -26.53
CA SER A 663 -18.82 -14.48 -26.22
C SER A 663 -18.78 -14.79 -24.73
N GLU A 664 -19.86 -15.36 -24.21
CA GLU A 664 -19.95 -15.71 -22.80
C GLU A 664 -18.96 -16.81 -22.43
N THR A 665 -18.47 -16.72 -21.20
CA THR A 665 -17.62 -17.77 -20.63
C THR A 665 -18.50 -18.88 -20.09
N ALA A 666 -18.18 -20.14 -20.43
CA ALA A 666 -18.82 -21.28 -19.79
C ALA A 666 -18.49 -21.26 -18.28
N PRO A 667 -19.40 -21.68 -17.39
CA PRO A 667 -19.11 -21.73 -15.97
C PRO A 667 -17.84 -22.55 -15.68
N PHE A 668 -16.95 -22.01 -14.84
CA PHE A 668 -15.71 -22.69 -14.44
C PHE A 668 -15.98 -23.98 -13.64
N PHE A 669 -17.19 -24.12 -13.09
CA PHE A 669 -17.64 -25.31 -12.40
C PHE A 669 -19.15 -25.45 -12.49
N SER A 670 -19.60 -26.67 -12.75
CA SER A 670 -21.01 -27.06 -12.75
C SER A 670 -21.27 -27.99 -11.56
N GLY A 671 -21.73 -27.43 -10.45
CA GLY A 671 -22.04 -28.21 -9.26
C GLY A 671 -22.22 -27.37 -8.01
N LYS A 672 -22.32 -28.05 -6.86
CA LYS A 672 -22.33 -27.44 -5.54
C LYS A 672 -20.92 -27.43 -4.96
N ILE A 673 -20.42 -26.22 -4.69
CA ILE A 673 -19.19 -25.96 -3.96
C ILE A 673 -19.50 -25.80 -2.47
N CYS A 674 -20.63 -25.15 -2.15
CA CYS A 674 -21.06 -24.98 -0.78
C CYS A 674 -21.52 -26.32 -0.17
N LEU A 675 -20.94 -26.68 0.97
CA LEU A 675 -21.32 -27.88 1.73
C LEU A 675 -22.55 -27.67 2.63
N SER A 676 -23.14 -26.47 2.64
CA SER A 676 -24.25 -26.09 3.54
C SER A 676 -23.98 -26.41 5.02
N CYS A 677 -22.71 -26.38 5.43
CA CYS A 677 -22.24 -26.92 6.70
C CYS A 677 -22.44 -26.02 7.93
N GLY A 678 -22.93 -24.79 7.78
CA GLY A 678 -23.13 -23.85 8.90
C GLY A 678 -21.85 -23.17 9.43
N ARG A 679 -20.65 -23.68 9.12
CA ARG A 679 -19.37 -23.17 9.69
C ARG A 679 -19.15 -21.67 9.55
N CYS A 680 -19.57 -21.06 8.45
CA CYS A 680 -19.44 -19.62 8.26
C CYS A 680 -20.27 -18.80 9.27
N ALA A 681 -21.43 -19.31 9.69
CA ALA A 681 -22.27 -18.71 10.71
C ALA A 681 -21.75 -19.03 12.12
N ASP A 682 -21.32 -20.27 12.35
CA ASP A 682 -20.77 -20.71 13.63
C ASP A 682 -19.50 -19.93 14.00
N ALA A 683 -18.62 -19.69 13.02
CA ALA A 683 -17.37 -18.97 13.20
C ALA A 683 -17.54 -17.45 13.33
N CYS A 684 -18.70 -16.88 12.97
CA CYS A 684 -18.92 -15.44 13.07
C CYS A 684 -19.05 -15.03 14.55
N PRO A 685 -18.11 -14.24 15.12
CA PRO A 685 -18.16 -13.85 16.53
C PRO A 685 -19.35 -12.94 16.82
N MET A 686 -19.76 -12.12 15.85
CA MET A 686 -20.94 -11.28 15.97
C MET A 686 -22.27 -12.04 15.79
N LYS A 687 -22.23 -13.33 15.40
CA LYS A 687 -23.43 -14.09 15.00
C LYS A 687 -24.31 -13.31 14.02
N ALA A 688 -23.65 -12.67 13.05
CA ALA A 688 -24.31 -11.84 12.04
C ALA A 688 -25.05 -12.68 11.00
N LEU A 689 -24.68 -13.95 10.84
CA LEU A 689 -25.34 -14.90 9.95
C LEU A 689 -26.28 -15.80 10.76
N ASP A 690 -27.55 -15.84 10.37
CA ASP A 690 -28.55 -16.72 10.99
C ASP A 690 -28.63 -18.05 10.23
N ASN A 691 -28.14 -19.12 10.84
CA ASN A 691 -28.15 -20.45 10.23
C ASN A 691 -29.50 -21.17 10.31
N SER A 692 -30.50 -20.60 11.00
CA SER A 692 -31.86 -21.12 11.09
C SER A 692 -32.79 -20.55 10.01
N GLY A 693 -32.47 -19.36 9.50
CA GLY A 693 -33.22 -18.67 8.47
C GLY A 693 -32.68 -18.89 7.06
N SER A 694 -33.39 -18.32 6.08
CA SER A 694 -32.89 -18.21 4.71
C SER A 694 -33.35 -16.93 4.04
N GLU A 695 -32.46 -16.29 3.29
CA GLU A 695 -32.77 -15.20 2.37
C GLU A 695 -32.41 -15.60 0.94
N ILE A 696 -32.94 -14.86 -0.03
CA ILE A 696 -32.64 -15.06 -1.45
C ILE A 696 -31.93 -13.81 -1.95
N LEU A 697 -30.67 -13.97 -2.37
CA LEU A 697 -29.92 -12.91 -3.02
C LEU A 697 -30.36 -12.76 -4.49
N PRO A 698 -30.12 -11.58 -5.12
CA PRO A 698 -30.31 -11.41 -6.56
C PRO A 698 -29.64 -12.55 -7.34
N GLY A 699 -30.34 -13.08 -8.34
CA GLY A 699 -29.92 -14.31 -9.04
C GLY A 699 -30.44 -15.61 -8.42
N GLY A 700 -31.20 -15.56 -7.34
CA GLY A 700 -31.96 -16.71 -6.81
C GLY A 700 -31.20 -17.60 -5.84
N ALA A 701 -29.98 -17.23 -5.44
CA ALA A 701 -29.19 -18.00 -4.49
C ALA A 701 -29.78 -17.90 -3.08
N LYS A 702 -30.06 -19.06 -2.48
CA LYS A 702 -30.50 -19.19 -1.08
C LYS A 702 -29.29 -19.11 -0.15
N THR A 703 -29.30 -18.18 0.80
CA THR A 703 -28.19 -17.95 1.74
C THR A 703 -28.71 -17.77 3.16
N PHE A 704 -27.83 -17.78 4.15
CA PHE A 704 -28.18 -17.35 5.51
C PHE A 704 -28.46 -15.84 5.54
N PRO A 705 -29.56 -15.40 6.19
CA PRO A 705 -29.81 -14.00 6.42
C PRO A 705 -28.63 -13.35 7.16
N ARG A 706 -28.24 -12.15 6.72
CA ARG A 706 -27.20 -11.37 7.38
C ARG A 706 -27.80 -10.15 8.06
N ASN A 707 -27.59 -10.05 9.37
CA ASN A 707 -27.78 -8.80 10.08
C ASN A 707 -26.60 -7.87 9.74
N GLU A 708 -26.89 -6.83 8.95
CA GLU A 708 -25.87 -5.89 8.47
C GLU A 708 -25.27 -5.06 9.58
N ASP A 709 -26.02 -4.70 10.62
CA ASP A 709 -25.51 -3.90 11.73
C ASP A 709 -24.47 -4.70 12.54
N LYS A 710 -24.77 -5.97 12.83
CA LYS A 710 -23.82 -6.93 13.43
C LYS A 710 -22.57 -7.10 12.60
N CYS A 711 -22.73 -7.28 11.29
CA CYS A 711 -21.60 -7.48 10.40
C CYS A 711 -20.73 -6.22 10.30
N GLN A 712 -21.34 -5.04 10.15
CA GLN A 712 -20.67 -3.75 10.09
C GLN A 712 -19.91 -3.41 11.38
N TRP A 713 -20.48 -3.75 12.54
CA TRP A 713 -19.83 -3.57 13.83
C TRP A 713 -18.41 -4.17 13.85
N ALA A 714 -18.25 -5.35 13.26
CA ALA A 714 -16.94 -5.97 13.12
C ALA A 714 -16.18 -5.47 11.87
N ARG A 715 -16.72 -5.68 10.66
CA ARG A 715 -15.96 -5.48 9.41
C ARG A 715 -15.70 -4.02 9.03
N SER A 716 -16.61 -3.12 9.38
CA SER A 716 -16.58 -1.71 8.97
C SER A 716 -16.14 -0.80 10.10
N LEU A 717 -16.43 -1.18 11.34
CA LEU A 717 -16.08 -0.41 12.52
C LEU A 717 -14.96 -1.03 13.34
N GLY A 718 -14.48 -2.25 13.09
CA GLY A 718 -13.38 -2.84 13.86
C GLY A 718 -13.65 -2.97 15.37
N MET A 719 -14.92 -3.12 15.76
CA MET A 719 -15.33 -3.19 17.17
C MET A 719 -15.34 -4.61 17.74
N CYS A 720 -14.99 -5.62 16.94
CA CYS A 720 -14.89 -7.01 17.38
C CYS A 720 -13.42 -7.43 17.51
N MET A 721 -12.93 -7.56 18.75
CA MET A 721 -11.52 -7.86 19.03
C MET A 721 -11.04 -9.18 18.45
N GLU A 722 -11.91 -10.19 18.41
CA GLU A 722 -11.64 -11.54 17.92
C GLU A 722 -11.47 -11.61 16.39
N GLU A 723 -11.96 -10.60 15.65
CA GLU A 723 -11.80 -10.52 14.19
C GLU A 723 -10.52 -9.80 13.75
N GLY A 724 -9.55 -9.55 14.63
CA GLY A 724 -8.26 -8.99 14.24
C GLY A 724 -7.75 -7.85 15.11
N PRO A 725 -8.56 -6.84 15.51
CA PRO A 725 -8.09 -5.72 16.33
C PRO A 725 -7.35 -6.13 17.61
N GLY A 726 -7.79 -7.21 18.27
CA GLY A 726 -7.11 -7.75 19.46
C GLY A 726 -5.76 -8.41 19.19
N THR A 727 -5.50 -8.82 17.96
CA THR A 727 -4.23 -9.46 17.60
C THR A 727 -3.09 -8.46 17.42
N ILE A 728 -3.44 -7.23 17.05
CA ILE A 728 -2.50 -6.13 16.83
C ILE A 728 -2.37 -5.20 18.06
N GLY A 729 -3.01 -5.57 19.18
CA GLY A 729 -2.80 -4.93 20.49
C GLY A 729 -3.68 -3.73 20.78
N TRP A 730 -4.77 -3.54 20.02
CA TRP A 730 -5.79 -2.54 20.35
C TRP A 730 -6.54 -2.92 21.63
N LYS A 731 -7.03 -1.92 22.36
CA LYS A 731 -7.91 -2.07 23.53
C LYS A 731 -9.25 -1.43 23.19
N THR A 732 -10.03 -2.09 22.35
CA THR A 732 -11.42 -1.66 22.11
C THR A 732 -12.30 -2.29 23.20
N PRO A 733 -13.11 -1.50 23.93
CA PRO A 733 -14.04 -2.06 24.88
C PRO A 733 -15.00 -3.00 24.16
N ASP A 734 -15.34 -4.11 24.81
CA ASP A 734 -16.40 -5.01 24.36
C ASP A 734 -17.76 -4.33 24.58
N THR A 735 -18.00 -3.29 23.79
CA THR A 735 -19.25 -2.56 23.81
C THR A 735 -20.33 -3.48 23.28
N LYS A 736 -21.39 -3.69 24.07
CA LYS A 736 -22.60 -4.37 23.60
C LYS A 736 -23.02 -3.74 22.28
N LEU A 737 -23.19 -4.59 21.27
CA LEU A 737 -23.76 -4.21 19.98
C LEU A 737 -24.99 -3.31 20.19
N ILE A 738 -25.02 -2.18 19.50
CA ILE A 738 -26.16 -1.27 19.51
C ILE A 738 -26.91 -1.47 18.19
N GLU A 739 -28.08 -2.10 18.26
CA GLU A 739 -29.02 -2.20 17.15
C GLU A 739 -30.19 -1.23 17.38
N PRO A 740 -30.62 -0.47 16.35
CA PRO A 740 -29.98 -0.31 15.04
C PRO A 740 -28.68 0.52 15.11
N LEU A 741 -27.80 0.34 14.12
CA LEU A 741 -26.52 1.07 14.03
C LEU A 741 -26.74 2.52 13.54
N THR A 742 -27.27 3.38 14.41
CA THR A 742 -27.49 4.81 14.13
C THR A 742 -26.17 5.60 14.02
N ILE A 743 -26.21 6.82 13.50
CA ILE A 743 -25.05 7.73 13.42
C ILE A 743 -24.46 7.97 14.81
N GLU A 744 -25.30 8.22 15.82
CA GLU A 744 -24.91 8.46 17.20
C GLU A 744 -24.26 7.20 17.80
N ALA A 745 -24.79 6.01 17.49
CA ALA A 745 -24.21 4.74 17.91
C ALA A 745 -22.81 4.54 17.30
N VAL A 746 -22.63 4.82 16.01
CA VAL A 746 -21.33 4.80 15.33
C VAL A 746 -20.36 5.78 15.97
N LYS A 747 -20.76 7.04 16.19
CA LYS A 747 -19.93 8.07 16.85
C LYS A 747 -19.47 7.60 18.24
N LYS A 748 -20.40 7.06 19.03
CA LYS A 748 -20.13 6.54 20.37
C LYS A 748 -19.16 5.35 20.33
N ALA A 749 -19.34 4.43 19.40
CA ALA A 749 -18.46 3.27 19.21
C ALA A 749 -17.03 3.70 18.84
N LEU A 750 -16.88 4.57 17.83
CA LEU A 750 -15.58 5.08 17.39
C LEU A 750 -14.88 5.92 18.46
N ALA A 751 -15.63 6.67 19.27
CA ALA A 751 -15.08 7.40 20.41
C ALA A 751 -14.57 6.49 21.54
N ALA A 752 -15.14 5.29 21.67
CA ALA A 752 -14.78 4.29 22.66
C ALA A 752 -13.53 3.46 22.29
N LYS A 753 -13.06 3.54 21.03
CA LYS A 753 -11.83 2.87 20.58
C LYS A 753 -10.60 3.30 21.38
N ASP A 754 -9.57 2.46 21.29
CA ASP A 754 -8.28 2.66 21.94
C ASP A 754 -7.77 4.09 21.71
N PRO A 755 -7.34 4.81 22.77
CA PRO A 755 -6.84 6.17 22.62
C PRO A 755 -5.69 6.30 21.63
N LEU A 756 -4.74 5.36 21.59
CA LEU A 756 -3.66 5.39 20.59
C LEU A 756 -4.22 5.26 19.19
N GLN A 757 -5.13 4.32 18.99
CA GLN A 757 -5.79 4.12 17.71
C GLN A 757 -6.50 5.40 17.26
N ARG A 758 -7.20 6.08 18.17
CA ARG A 758 -7.87 7.35 17.88
C ARG A 758 -6.91 8.49 17.56
N LEU A 759 -5.80 8.59 18.28
CA LEU A 759 -4.73 9.54 17.94
C LEU A 759 -4.11 9.22 16.58
N GLY A 760 -3.99 7.92 16.31
CA GLY A 760 -3.48 7.31 15.11
C GLY A 760 -4.33 7.57 13.90
N TYR A 761 -5.66 7.50 14.01
CA TYR A 761 -6.60 7.69 12.90
C TYR A 761 -6.57 9.04 12.20
N LEU A 762 -5.96 10.05 12.83
CA LEU A 762 -5.60 11.28 12.14
C LEU A 762 -4.48 11.06 11.10
N TYR A 763 -3.92 9.85 11.06
CA TYR A 763 -2.85 9.35 10.21
C TYR A 763 -3.21 7.93 9.69
N PRO A 764 -3.04 7.65 8.39
CA PRO A 764 -3.57 6.43 7.77
C PRO A 764 -2.91 5.11 8.22
N CYS A 765 -1.80 5.16 8.96
CA CYS A 765 -1.01 3.98 9.33
C CYS A 765 -1.49 3.25 10.60
N GLN A 766 -2.66 3.59 11.17
CA GLN A 766 -3.16 2.99 12.43
C GLN A 766 -4.60 2.42 12.33
N ILE A 767 -4.98 1.91 11.17
CA ILE A 767 -6.33 1.38 10.89
C ILE A 767 -6.51 -0.06 11.39
N ASP A 768 -7.77 -0.46 11.65
CA ASP A 768 -8.10 -1.81 12.04
C ASP A 768 -7.71 -2.84 10.98
N THR A 769 -7.23 -3.97 11.45
CA THR A 769 -7.04 -5.18 10.65
C THR A 769 -8.21 -6.10 10.90
N ILE A 770 -8.87 -6.54 9.82
CA ILE A 770 -10.05 -7.41 9.87
C ILE A 770 -9.73 -8.75 9.21
N VAL A 771 -10.09 -9.83 9.91
CA VAL A 771 -10.06 -11.21 9.47
C VAL A 771 -11.50 -11.72 9.46
N GLU A 772 -12.08 -11.85 8.27
CA GLU A 772 -13.46 -12.31 8.11
C GLU A 772 -13.55 -13.81 8.42
N LYS A 773 -13.90 -14.15 9.67
CA LYS A 773 -13.98 -15.54 10.14
C LYS A 773 -14.92 -16.40 9.31
N CYS A 774 -16.00 -15.82 8.79
CA CYS A 774 -16.93 -16.50 7.90
C CYS A 774 -16.30 -16.94 6.56
N SER A 775 -15.25 -16.24 6.10
CA SER A 775 -14.43 -16.60 4.94
C SER A 775 -13.34 -17.59 5.33
N GLN A 776 -12.59 -17.29 6.40
CA GLN A 776 -11.47 -18.09 6.91
C GLN A 776 -11.86 -19.52 7.37
N ASP A 777 -13.07 -19.72 7.89
CA ASP A 777 -13.55 -21.02 8.38
C ASP A 777 -14.32 -21.81 7.31
N CYS A 778 -14.48 -21.25 6.11
CA CYS A 778 -15.15 -21.94 5.01
C CYS A 778 -14.30 -23.12 4.53
N PRO A 779 -14.81 -24.37 4.59
CA PRO A 779 -14.05 -25.54 4.16
C PRO A 779 -14.09 -25.74 2.63
N ALA A 780 -14.90 -24.95 1.92
CA ALA A 780 -15.04 -25.07 0.48
C ALA A 780 -13.77 -24.56 -0.21
N LYS A 781 -13.21 -25.38 -1.09
CA LYS A 781 -12.06 -25.02 -1.92
C LYS A 781 -12.43 -25.15 -3.37
#